data_AF-A0ABD3JAU0-F1
#
_entry.id   AF-A0ABD3JAU0-F1
#
_cell.length_a   1.000
_cell.length_b   1.000
_cell.length_c   1.000
_cell.angle_alpha   90.00
_cell.angle_beta   90.00
_cell.angle_gamma   90.00
#
_symmetry.space_group_name_H-M   'P 1'
#
loop_
_entity.id
_entity.type
_entity.pdbx_description
1 polymer ?
#
loop_
_entity_poly.entity_id
_entity_poly.type
_entity_poly.pdbx_seq_one_letter_code
_entity_poly.pdbx_strand_id
1 'polypeptide(L)'
;MVRPRISDSFPAAVDFRAPRIKEGHGRHSLRRSFMAAASSSSSSSSSSSSSFSSSSCAAVPRWDYDVFLSFRGEDTRAGFVSHLHSALRRGGARVFIDDELRRGERISLSLERAIESSRIAIVVFSPTFAASPWCLQELTKILEMQDSRGQLVRPVFYPVDPSDVRKQTGDFAEIMARHEEVLGGGDGSERVKKWRDALRQAANLSGWHLDKGVESELIQKIVEEVSSKLHRPYLNVAQHPVALDKHIQAIRMLLHPEDDGVRVVGICGIGGIGKTTIAKAVHNMIADQFEGSSFLTNVREISWQYGLDKLQEALLRDILGDKTINVGYIQTGVDLIRQKLCNKRILLVLDDVDSTDQLRGLLGERGWFGQGSRVILTTRDEEVVVAHGAEIYKVGELNYDDALQLFSWSAFQEPSPTRDYQLISFGFVHFAKRLPLALIVLGSFLSGKSIREWNYALERLKAIPDGEINEILKISFDGLETHEQTIFLDIACFFKAEDKDTVTKLLDRCNFYPDMGLQILSQKSLIYIDSNKIWMHDLLQEMGREIVRQESPENPGGRSRLWYHEDILRVFRENLGTNSVEGIKLDMIEPEEVFMGTKALKQMKRLRLILVRNIHMSGCPENLSNEIRWLDVHGNNLLAPVESSGPARPSIHDSSPTKPAKNGKHHGRIRTILFRSRNYKINCRDALPDFKCIMAPSHKLAQFLCFKGRKGCTHNHRQADSDRGDSDRASADSESDMPLQVFRKFSKAQLIHASNNFSDDNKIGVGSAGSVYYGILDGREVAIKWTYVTRKGFEYGAFIAEIQTLCHVNHKNLVRMLGFHATCSEHALVCEYMNNCSLFYQLHTFKSSALISWTTRLKVALDVARGMEYLHEFTRPQIVHGDVKSANILLDKSWTAKIADFGSSVHLPEDEESDHRQVVGGTMGYLAPEYISSNRLTTKADVYGYGIVLLELLSGRKALQRDEDGPLCHITEVVVPNIIEGKICQSLDPRLPVPAHFEMIAVADMAYLAVDCVHIQAEKKPAPYDLCSGLPQECFS
;
A
#
# COMPACT_ATOMS: atom_id res chain seq x y z
N MET A 1 25.77 4.68 -61.03
CA MET A 1 26.57 5.91 -61.15
C MET A 1 25.85 7.04 -60.41
N VAL A 2 26.59 7.81 -59.59
CA VAL A 2 26.54 9.28 -59.36
C VAL A 2 25.18 10.02 -59.17
N ARG A 3 25.09 10.82 -58.08
CA ARG A 3 24.07 11.86 -57.70
C ARG A 3 23.99 13.03 -58.72
N PRO A 4 22.94 13.92 -58.78
CA PRO A 4 22.67 15.08 -57.86
C PRO A 4 21.14 15.36 -57.62
N ARG A 5 20.58 16.33 -56.86
CA ARG A 5 20.83 17.77 -56.49
C ARG A 5 20.57 18.79 -57.66
N ILE A 6 20.04 20.03 -57.49
CA ILE A 6 19.51 20.82 -56.34
C ILE A 6 18.56 21.96 -56.84
N SER A 7 17.58 22.43 -56.04
CA SER A 7 17.02 23.82 -56.07
C SER A 7 16.02 24.05 -54.90
N ASP A 8 16.10 25.03 -53.98
CA ASP A 8 16.28 26.51 -54.06
C ASP A 8 15.03 27.24 -54.63
N SER A 9 14.54 28.39 -54.14
CA SER A 9 14.96 29.34 -53.08
C SER A 9 13.85 30.35 -52.66
N PHE A 10 14.02 31.07 -51.53
CA PHE A 10 13.20 32.23 -51.05
C PHE A 10 13.44 33.53 -51.86
N PRO A 11 12.59 34.60 -51.73
CA PRO A 11 12.99 35.75 -50.90
C PRO A 11 11.89 36.66 -50.26
N ALA A 12 12.29 37.32 -49.15
CA ALA A 12 12.01 38.72 -48.71
C ALA A 12 10.63 39.17 -48.17
N ALA A 13 10.69 40.25 -47.36
CA ALA A 13 9.64 40.77 -46.46
C ALA A 13 9.47 42.30 -46.54
N VAL A 14 8.38 42.84 -45.99
CA VAL A 14 8.22 44.26 -45.58
C VAL A 14 7.34 44.33 -44.30
N ASP A 15 7.70 45.24 -43.38
CA ASP A 15 7.00 45.58 -42.12
C ASP A 15 6.74 47.11 -42.11
N PHE A 16 5.68 47.63 -41.45
CA PHE A 16 5.67 48.97 -40.80
C PHE A 16 4.35 49.31 -40.04
N ARG A 17 4.41 49.21 -38.70
CA ARG A 17 3.85 50.11 -37.64
C ARG A 17 2.33 50.39 -37.44
N ALA A 18 2.03 50.68 -36.15
CA ALA A 18 0.73 50.93 -35.52
C ALA A 18 0.43 52.43 -35.23
N PRO A 19 -0.72 52.76 -34.61
CA PRO A 19 -0.86 53.93 -33.74
C PRO A 19 -1.31 53.61 -32.28
N ARG A 20 -1.28 54.63 -31.40
CA ARG A 20 -1.38 54.56 -29.93
C ARG A 20 -2.55 55.36 -29.33
N ILE A 21 -3.12 54.81 -28.23
CA ILE A 21 -3.59 55.46 -26.97
C ILE A 21 -4.70 56.53 -27.00
N LYS A 22 -5.73 56.31 -26.16
CA LYS A 22 -6.28 57.32 -25.22
C LYS A 22 -6.89 56.65 -23.97
N GLU A 23 -6.84 57.35 -22.83
CA GLU A 23 -7.17 56.84 -21.49
C GLU A 23 -8.65 57.04 -21.08
N GLY A 24 -9.11 56.29 -20.07
CA GLY A 24 -10.38 56.52 -19.38
C GLY A 24 -10.55 55.62 -18.14
N HIS A 25 -10.83 56.19 -16.97
CA HIS A 25 -10.90 55.48 -15.69
C HIS A 25 -12.20 54.66 -15.47
N GLY A 26 -12.13 53.59 -14.68
CA GLY A 26 -13.30 52.88 -14.13
C GLY A 26 -12.90 51.76 -13.16
N ARG A 27 -13.52 51.68 -11.97
CA ARG A 27 -13.18 50.72 -10.90
C ARG A 27 -14.06 49.45 -10.88
N HIS A 28 -13.58 48.44 -10.16
CA HIS A 28 -14.34 47.41 -9.41
C HIS A 28 -15.04 46.23 -10.13
N SER A 29 -14.44 45.05 -9.91
CA SER A 29 -15.01 43.92 -9.14
C SER A 29 -15.93 42.86 -9.79
N LEU A 30 -15.64 41.61 -9.40
CA LEU A 30 -16.51 40.40 -9.31
C LEU A 30 -16.98 39.79 -10.66
N ARG A 31 -16.64 38.52 -10.96
CA ARG A 31 -17.13 37.22 -10.42
C ARG A 31 -18.61 36.93 -10.71
N ARG A 32 -18.85 35.75 -11.31
CA ARG A 32 -20.16 35.05 -11.49
C ARG A 32 -21.10 35.78 -12.47
N SER A 33 -21.82 35.13 -13.39
CA SER A 33 -22.00 33.71 -13.76
C SER A 33 -22.44 33.65 -15.24
N PHE A 34 -22.42 32.48 -15.88
CA PHE A 34 -23.63 31.76 -16.34
C PHE A 34 -23.29 30.66 -17.36
N MET A 35 -23.83 29.45 -17.12
CA MET A 35 -24.16 28.52 -18.20
C MET A 35 -25.37 29.07 -18.97
N ALA A 36 -25.43 28.89 -20.29
CA ALA A 36 -26.56 28.25 -20.98
C ALA A 36 -26.50 28.40 -22.51
N ALA A 37 -27.14 27.43 -23.18
CA ALA A 37 -27.67 27.45 -24.56
C ALA A 37 -26.76 27.02 -25.72
N ALA A 38 -26.95 25.76 -26.14
CA ALA A 38 -27.31 25.42 -27.52
C ALA A 38 -28.01 24.04 -27.55
N SER A 39 -29.15 23.94 -28.24
CA SER A 39 -29.95 22.71 -28.31
C SER A 39 -30.47 22.44 -29.72
N SER A 40 -30.05 21.33 -30.32
CA SER A 40 -30.65 20.61 -31.47
C SER A 40 -29.71 19.43 -31.83
N SER A 41 -30.15 18.28 -32.35
CA SER A 41 -31.48 17.79 -32.72
C SER A 41 -31.60 16.28 -32.47
N SER A 42 -32.81 15.73 -32.60
CA SER A 42 -33.21 14.38 -32.21
C SER A 42 -32.85 13.27 -33.21
N SER A 43 -32.54 12.07 -32.69
CA SER A 43 -33.05 10.81 -33.26
C SER A 43 -33.16 9.74 -32.17
N SER A 44 -34.26 9.00 -32.18
CA SER A 44 -34.62 8.04 -31.15
C SER A 44 -34.35 6.60 -31.59
N SER A 45 -33.66 5.81 -30.78
CA SER A 45 -33.77 4.34 -30.84
C SER A 45 -33.80 3.76 -29.42
N SER A 46 -34.89 3.07 -29.11
CA SER A 46 -35.13 2.45 -27.82
C SER A 46 -34.51 1.05 -27.77
N SER A 47 -33.58 0.82 -26.85
CA SER A 47 -33.21 -0.54 -26.42
C SER A 47 -33.08 -0.58 -24.90
N SER A 48 -33.91 -1.42 -24.30
CA SER A 48 -33.99 -1.63 -22.86
C SER A 48 -32.75 -2.33 -22.33
N SER A 49 -32.07 -1.75 -21.35
CA SER A 49 -31.06 -2.42 -20.53
C SER A 49 -31.40 -2.29 -19.05
N SER A 50 -31.17 -3.37 -18.33
CA SER A 50 -31.58 -3.59 -16.94
C SER A 50 -30.83 -2.70 -15.96
N SER A 51 -31.55 -2.20 -14.96
CA SER A 51 -31.01 -1.48 -13.81
C SER A 51 -30.04 -2.36 -13.00
N PHE A 52 -28.74 -2.18 -13.20
CA PHE A 52 -27.73 -2.61 -12.24
C PHE A 52 -27.63 -1.57 -11.13
N SER A 53 -27.84 -2.01 -9.89
CA SER A 53 -27.66 -1.19 -8.69
C SER A 53 -26.17 -0.92 -8.49
N SER A 54 -25.68 0.24 -8.95
CA SER A 54 -24.33 0.68 -8.64
C SER A 54 -24.24 1.03 -7.15
N SER A 55 -23.55 0.20 -6.38
CA SER A 55 -23.09 0.55 -5.03
C SER A 55 -22.24 1.82 -5.13
N SER A 56 -22.71 2.92 -4.54
CA SER A 56 -22.04 4.21 -4.65
C SER A 56 -20.70 4.19 -3.93
N CYS A 57 -19.59 4.30 -4.68
CA CYS A 57 -18.27 4.55 -4.13
C CYS A 57 -18.32 5.81 -3.26
N ALA A 58 -18.13 5.65 -1.96
CA ALA A 58 -18.29 6.73 -1.00
C ALA A 58 -17.03 7.62 -0.99
N ALA A 59 -17.06 8.71 -1.76
CA ALA A 59 -16.09 9.77 -1.58
C ALA A 59 -16.12 10.28 -0.12
N VAL A 60 -14.95 10.65 0.41
CA VAL A 60 -14.76 11.18 1.78
C VAL A 60 -15.82 12.26 2.09
N PRO A 61 -16.45 12.27 3.28
CA PRO A 61 -17.66 13.06 3.52
C PRO A 61 -17.50 14.56 3.24
N ARG A 62 -18.07 15.00 2.11
CA ARG A 62 -18.31 16.41 1.84
C ARG A 62 -19.66 16.77 2.45
N TRP A 63 -19.62 17.36 3.65
CA TRP A 63 -20.83 17.74 4.38
C TRP A 63 -21.50 18.97 3.73
N ASP A 64 -22.62 18.75 3.05
CA ASP A 64 -23.46 19.82 2.48
C ASP A 64 -24.20 20.60 3.58
N TYR A 65 -24.43 19.96 4.73
CA TYR A 65 -25.02 20.55 5.92
C TYR A 65 -24.15 20.29 7.15
N ASP A 66 -24.18 21.24 8.08
CA ASP A 66 -23.42 21.18 9.32
C ASP A 66 -24.22 20.45 10.41
N VAL A 67 -25.55 20.59 10.39
CA VAL A 67 -26.48 19.96 11.35
C VAL A 67 -27.76 19.49 10.63
N PHE A 68 -28.19 18.25 10.88
CA PHE A 68 -29.53 17.75 10.61
C PHE A 68 -30.37 17.82 11.88
N LEU A 69 -31.60 18.33 11.81
CA LEU A 69 -32.57 18.26 12.90
C LEU A 69 -33.66 17.22 12.59
N SER A 70 -33.69 16.12 13.36
CA SER A 70 -34.81 15.16 13.37
C SER A 70 -35.72 15.46 14.57
N PHE A 71 -37.02 15.62 14.34
CA PHE A 71 -37.98 16.05 15.36
C PHE A 71 -39.42 15.72 14.95
N ARG A 72 -40.33 15.65 15.92
CA ARG A 72 -41.76 15.57 15.63
C ARG A 72 -42.32 16.94 15.33
N GLY A 73 -42.70 17.16 14.07
CA GLY A 73 -43.18 18.47 13.58
C GLY A 73 -44.44 19.00 14.29
N GLU A 74 -45.37 18.13 14.68
CA GLU A 74 -46.58 18.54 15.40
C GLU A 74 -46.29 19.01 16.84
N ASP A 75 -45.27 18.44 17.49
CA ASP A 75 -44.98 18.70 18.91
C ASP A 75 -44.05 19.91 19.11
N THR A 76 -43.08 20.11 18.21
CA THR A 76 -41.91 20.96 18.50
C THR A 76 -41.56 22.00 17.43
N ARG A 77 -42.13 21.93 16.22
CA ARG A 77 -41.73 22.78 15.06
C ARG A 77 -41.87 24.27 15.35
N ALA A 78 -43.02 24.70 15.86
CA ALA A 78 -43.30 26.12 16.11
C ALA A 78 -42.74 26.66 17.45
N GLY A 79 -42.22 25.78 18.30
CA GLY A 79 -41.63 26.12 19.59
C GLY A 79 -40.11 25.91 19.56
N PHE A 80 -39.62 25.04 20.45
CA PHE A 80 -38.21 24.73 20.67
C PHE A 80 -37.37 24.57 19.39
N VAL A 81 -37.85 23.83 18.39
CA VAL A 81 -37.06 23.56 17.16
C VAL A 81 -36.86 24.83 16.32
N SER A 82 -37.87 25.72 16.23
CA SER A 82 -37.71 27.00 15.53
C SER A 82 -36.65 27.90 16.20
N HIS A 83 -36.64 27.94 17.52
CA HIS A 83 -35.67 28.69 18.32
C HIS A 83 -34.27 28.11 18.19
N LEU A 84 -34.13 26.77 18.25
CA LEU A 84 -32.87 26.06 18.08
C LEU A 84 -32.30 26.26 16.66
N HIS A 85 -33.10 26.08 15.62
CA HIS A 85 -32.72 26.33 14.23
C HIS A 85 -32.23 27.77 14.02
N SER A 86 -32.96 28.76 14.55
CA SER A 86 -32.58 30.18 14.50
C SER A 86 -31.29 30.48 15.28
N ALA A 87 -31.07 29.85 16.43
CA ALA A 87 -29.87 30.03 17.23
C ALA A 87 -28.63 29.39 16.56
N LEU A 88 -28.75 28.16 16.04
CA LEU A 88 -27.69 27.47 15.30
C LEU A 88 -27.27 28.24 14.03
N ARG A 89 -28.24 28.78 13.27
CA ARG A 89 -27.93 29.62 12.10
C ARG A 89 -27.27 30.95 12.46
N ARG A 90 -27.63 31.56 13.60
CA ARG A 90 -26.91 32.72 14.14
C ARG A 90 -25.49 32.38 14.62
N GLY A 91 -25.27 31.16 15.08
CA GLY A 91 -23.94 30.58 15.34
C GLY A 91 -23.14 30.20 14.09
N GLY A 92 -23.68 30.45 12.89
CA GLY A 92 -22.99 30.22 11.60
C GLY A 92 -23.19 28.84 10.98
N ALA A 93 -23.96 27.93 11.61
CA ALA A 93 -24.19 26.59 11.10
C ALA A 93 -25.18 26.54 9.92
N ARG A 94 -24.85 25.77 8.87
CA ARG A 94 -25.78 25.36 7.81
C ARG A 94 -26.67 24.22 8.30
N VAL A 95 -27.80 24.57 8.89
CA VAL A 95 -28.76 23.59 9.40
C VAL A 95 -29.72 23.14 8.31
N PHE A 96 -29.94 21.84 8.19
CA PHE A 96 -31.07 21.24 7.46
C PHE A 96 -32.23 21.02 8.43
N ILE A 97 -33.43 21.40 8.00
CA ILE A 97 -34.71 21.17 8.67
C ILE A 97 -35.69 20.69 7.60
N ASP A 98 -36.44 19.62 7.87
CA ASP A 98 -37.52 19.20 6.97
C ASP A 98 -38.71 20.16 7.13
N ASP A 99 -38.83 21.11 6.21
CA ASP A 99 -39.93 22.09 6.17
C ASP A 99 -41.07 21.67 5.23
N GLU A 100 -40.79 20.98 4.11
CA GLU A 100 -41.80 20.67 3.07
C GLU A 100 -41.57 19.36 2.29
N LEU A 101 -41.95 18.21 2.87
CA LEU A 101 -42.30 17.03 2.08
C LEU A 101 -43.81 17.01 1.77
N ARG A 102 -44.14 17.23 0.50
CA ARG A 102 -45.51 17.11 -0.02
C ARG A 102 -46.03 15.70 0.23
N ARG A 103 -47.18 15.57 0.90
CA ARG A 103 -47.87 14.28 1.14
C ARG A 103 -48.03 13.49 -0.17
N GLY A 104 -47.37 12.34 -0.32
CA GLY A 104 -47.64 11.44 -1.45
C GLY A 104 -46.64 10.32 -1.74
N GLU A 105 -45.35 10.46 -1.42
CA GLU A 105 -44.32 9.48 -1.84
C GLU A 105 -43.52 8.90 -0.66
N ARG A 106 -42.74 7.82 -0.93
CA ARG A 106 -41.74 7.26 0.00
C ARG A 106 -40.71 8.34 0.37
N ILE A 107 -39.87 8.09 1.39
CA ILE A 107 -38.76 8.99 1.75
C ILE A 107 -38.05 9.44 0.47
N SER A 108 -38.08 10.74 0.24
CA SER A 108 -37.46 11.29 -0.95
C SER A 108 -35.97 11.02 -0.85
N LEU A 109 -35.35 10.64 -1.96
CA LEU A 109 -33.89 10.46 -2.05
C LEU A 109 -33.12 11.72 -1.61
N SER A 110 -33.77 12.88 -1.54
CA SER A 110 -33.22 14.11 -0.97
C SER A 110 -33.09 14.09 0.57
N LEU A 111 -34.01 13.46 1.32
CA LEU A 111 -33.96 13.43 2.79
C LEU A 111 -32.89 12.43 3.28
N GLU A 112 -32.82 11.24 2.67
CA GLU A 112 -31.74 10.28 2.96
C GLU A 112 -30.38 10.90 2.64
N ARG A 113 -30.24 11.57 1.50
CA ARG A 113 -29.03 12.34 1.15
C ARG A 113 -28.72 13.45 2.16
N ALA A 114 -29.72 14.17 2.66
CA ALA A 114 -29.51 15.23 3.66
C ALA A 114 -29.00 14.66 4.99
N ILE A 115 -29.48 13.49 5.42
CA ILE A 115 -28.93 12.77 6.58
C ILE A 115 -27.49 12.33 6.28
N GLU A 116 -27.25 11.70 5.12
CA GLU A 116 -25.92 11.23 4.68
C GLU A 116 -24.89 12.36 4.50
N SER A 117 -25.34 13.60 4.23
CA SER A 117 -24.52 14.78 3.97
C SER A 117 -24.49 15.79 5.14
N SER A 118 -24.97 15.41 6.32
CA SER A 118 -24.95 16.25 7.54
C SER A 118 -23.88 15.77 8.54
N ARG A 119 -23.05 16.68 9.07
CA ARG A 119 -21.97 16.30 10.01
C ARG A 119 -22.50 15.89 11.40
N ILE A 120 -23.50 16.60 11.90
CA ILE A 120 -24.10 16.39 13.22
C ILE A 120 -25.60 16.10 13.03
N ALA A 121 -26.15 15.10 13.71
CA ALA A 121 -27.59 14.85 13.75
C ALA A 121 -28.11 15.09 15.18
N ILE A 122 -28.99 16.07 15.33
CA ILE A 122 -29.67 16.34 16.61
C ILE A 122 -31.07 15.75 16.52
N VAL A 123 -31.39 14.85 17.45
CA VAL A 123 -32.67 14.13 17.52
C VAL A 123 -33.47 14.66 18.70
N VAL A 124 -34.58 15.35 18.44
CA VAL A 124 -35.45 15.94 19.48
C VAL A 124 -36.58 14.98 19.79
N PHE A 125 -36.43 14.23 20.88
CA PHE A 125 -37.44 13.32 21.41
C PHE A 125 -38.52 14.08 22.19
N SER A 126 -39.74 14.07 21.65
CA SER A 126 -40.97 14.53 22.27
C SER A 126 -41.90 13.36 22.63
N PRO A 127 -42.94 13.55 23.47
CA PRO A 127 -43.81 12.46 23.91
C PRO A 127 -44.46 11.67 22.77
N THR A 128 -44.77 12.31 21.63
CA THR A 128 -45.34 11.61 20.46
C THR A 128 -44.33 11.34 19.34
N PHE A 129 -43.02 11.48 19.58
CA PHE A 129 -41.97 11.26 18.56
C PHE A 129 -42.10 9.89 17.87
N ALA A 130 -42.22 8.82 18.67
CA ALA A 130 -42.36 7.47 18.15
C ALA A 130 -43.70 7.21 17.42
N ALA A 131 -44.71 8.10 17.53
CA ALA A 131 -45.98 7.94 16.82
C ALA A 131 -45.83 8.14 15.30
N SER A 132 -44.74 8.78 14.87
CA SER A 132 -44.40 8.98 13.46
C SER A 132 -43.43 7.91 12.96
N PRO A 133 -43.86 7.01 12.03
CA PRO A 133 -42.95 6.06 11.37
C PRO A 133 -41.77 6.74 10.66
N TRP A 134 -41.96 7.98 10.22
CA TRP A 134 -40.94 8.80 9.57
C TRP A 134 -39.80 9.15 10.52
N CYS A 135 -40.13 9.64 11.72
CA CYS A 135 -39.14 9.98 12.74
C CYS A 135 -38.35 8.74 13.21
N LEU A 136 -39.00 7.57 13.28
CA LEU A 136 -38.33 6.30 13.59
C LEU A 136 -37.42 5.81 12.45
N GLN A 137 -37.82 6.02 11.19
CA GLN A 137 -37.01 5.63 10.03
C GLN A 137 -35.82 6.59 9.80
N GLU A 138 -36.00 7.90 10.00
CA GLU A 138 -34.90 8.87 10.09
C GLU A 138 -33.91 8.48 11.19
N LEU A 139 -34.39 8.17 12.39
CA LEU A 139 -33.53 7.77 13.52
C LEU A 139 -32.70 6.53 13.19
N THR A 140 -33.31 5.54 12.53
CA THR A 140 -32.60 4.32 12.10
C THR A 140 -31.48 4.68 11.12
N LYS A 141 -31.77 5.51 10.11
CA LYS A 141 -30.79 5.96 9.11
C LYS A 141 -29.68 6.83 9.72
N ILE A 142 -29.99 7.67 10.70
CA ILE A 142 -29.02 8.49 11.44
C ILE A 142 -28.02 7.59 12.19
N LEU A 143 -28.49 6.52 12.84
CA LEU A 143 -27.62 5.58 13.54
C LEU A 143 -26.78 4.73 12.56
N GLU A 144 -27.35 4.32 11.42
CA GLU A 144 -26.56 3.71 10.33
C GLU A 144 -25.43 4.64 9.84
N MET A 145 -25.67 5.96 9.78
CA MET A 145 -24.66 6.95 9.40
C MET A 145 -23.66 7.29 10.51
N GLN A 146 -24.05 7.16 11.79
CA GLN A 146 -23.12 7.16 12.90
C GLN A 146 -22.13 6.01 12.78
N ASP A 147 -22.62 4.81 12.51
CA ASP A 147 -21.79 3.60 12.44
C ASP A 147 -20.92 3.58 11.18
N SER A 148 -21.45 3.93 10.01
CA SER A 148 -20.71 3.88 8.73
C SER A 148 -19.89 5.12 8.39
N ARG A 149 -20.33 6.32 8.79
CA ARG A 149 -19.72 7.62 8.43
C ARG A 149 -19.26 8.47 9.61
N GLY A 150 -19.36 7.96 10.84
CA GLY A 150 -18.93 8.68 12.04
C GLY A 150 -19.76 9.93 12.36
N GLN A 151 -20.98 10.04 11.81
CA GLN A 151 -21.88 11.17 12.05
C GLN A 151 -22.10 11.36 13.56
N LEU A 152 -21.98 12.60 14.05
CA LEU A 152 -22.13 12.87 15.48
C LEU A 152 -23.61 12.96 15.84
N VAL A 153 -24.13 11.97 16.57
CA VAL A 153 -25.53 11.94 17.02
C VAL A 153 -25.65 12.54 18.42
N ARG A 154 -26.69 13.37 18.62
CA ARG A 154 -27.00 14.03 19.89
C ARG A 154 -28.51 14.02 20.17
N PRO A 155 -28.98 13.25 21.17
CA PRO A 155 -30.37 13.30 21.57
C PRO A 155 -30.66 14.53 22.45
N VAL A 156 -31.81 15.15 22.22
CA VAL A 156 -32.44 16.15 23.09
C VAL A 156 -33.77 15.57 23.55
N PHE A 157 -33.95 15.42 24.86
CA PHE A 157 -35.17 14.87 25.44
C PHE A 157 -36.05 16.02 25.98
N TYR A 158 -37.20 16.25 25.35
CA TYR A 158 -38.00 17.47 25.49
C TYR A 158 -39.52 17.22 25.46
N PRO A 159 -40.23 17.40 26.58
CA PRO A 159 -39.86 17.02 27.93
C PRO A 159 -40.18 15.53 28.13
N VAL A 160 -39.19 14.66 27.95
CA VAL A 160 -39.34 13.20 27.99
C VAL A 160 -38.21 12.64 28.87
N ASP A 161 -38.49 11.68 29.75
CA ASP A 161 -37.42 11.02 30.50
C ASP A 161 -36.59 10.12 29.57
N PRO A 162 -35.24 10.22 29.54
CA PRO A 162 -34.40 9.38 28.70
C PRO A 162 -34.59 7.88 28.94
N SER A 163 -35.00 7.48 30.15
CA SER A 163 -35.28 6.09 30.49
C SER A 163 -36.58 5.57 29.88
N ASP A 164 -37.58 6.43 29.64
CA ASP A 164 -38.80 6.05 28.93
C ASP A 164 -38.52 5.77 27.45
N VAL A 165 -37.67 6.57 26.79
CA VAL A 165 -37.21 6.28 25.43
C VAL A 165 -36.35 4.99 25.41
N ARG A 166 -35.43 4.84 26.37
CA ARG A 166 -34.49 3.70 26.44
C ARG A 166 -35.14 2.35 26.71
N LYS A 167 -36.17 2.33 27.56
CA LYS A 167 -36.91 1.13 27.95
C LYS A 167 -38.22 0.94 27.17
N GLN A 168 -38.62 1.94 26.39
CA GLN A 168 -39.95 2.06 25.77
C GLN A 168 -41.05 1.88 26.83
N THR A 169 -41.02 2.70 27.89
CA THR A 169 -42.04 2.78 28.95
C THR A 169 -42.94 4.00 28.78
N GLY A 170 -44.07 4.06 29.50
CA GLY A 170 -45.07 5.13 29.36
C GLY A 170 -45.67 5.20 27.95
N ASP A 171 -45.83 6.41 27.43
CA ASP A 171 -46.41 6.67 26.10
C ASP A 171 -45.66 5.91 24.97
N PHE A 172 -44.34 5.76 25.09
CA PHE A 172 -43.52 5.02 24.12
C PHE A 172 -43.86 3.52 24.11
N ALA A 173 -44.32 2.94 25.23
CA ALA A 173 -44.78 1.55 25.28
C ALA A 173 -46.03 1.36 24.44
N GLU A 174 -47.05 2.19 24.66
CA GLU A 174 -48.33 2.11 23.96
C GLU A 174 -48.18 2.39 22.47
N ILE A 175 -47.38 3.41 22.11
CA ILE A 175 -47.14 3.78 20.73
C ILE A 175 -46.44 2.63 19.96
N MET A 176 -45.41 2.03 20.55
CA MET A 176 -44.71 0.92 19.89
C MET A 176 -45.57 -0.35 19.81
N ALA A 177 -46.41 -0.63 20.81
CA ALA A 177 -47.38 -1.72 20.75
C ALA A 177 -48.40 -1.53 19.60
N ARG A 178 -48.91 -0.30 19.39
CA ARG A 178 -49.80 -0.01 18.25
C ARG A 178 -49.11 -0.21 16.90
N HIS A 179 -47.82 0.12 16.77
CA HIS A 179 -47.06 -0.20 15.56
C HIS A 179 -46.89 -1.71 15.35
N GLU A 180 -46.71 -2.50 16.42
CA GLU A 180 -46.66 -3.96 16.34
C GLU A 180 -48.02 -4.57 15.93
N GLU A 181 -49.14 -4.03 16.43
CA GLU A 181 -50.49 -4.44 16.02
C GLU A 181 -50.78 -4.11 14.55
N VAL A 182 -50.38 -2.93 14.07
CA VAL A 182 -50.64 -2.46 12.70
C VAL A 182 -49.70 -3.10 11.67
N LEU A 183 -48.47 -3.46 12.05
CA LEU A 183 -47.42 -3.98 11.17
C LEU A 183 -47.06 -5.46 11.43
N GLY A 184 -47.86 -6.18 12.25
CA GLY A 184 -47.51 -7.49 12.83
C GLY A 184 -47.35 -8.70 11.89
N GLY A 185 -47.17 -8.51 10.59
CA GLY A 185 -46.97 -9.57 9.61
C GLY A 185 -45.72 -9.36 8.74
N GLY A 186 -44.85 -10.37 8.65
CA GLY A 186 -43.69 -10.38 7.77
C GLY A 186 -42.67 -9.27 8.07
N ASP A 187 -42.22 -8.57 7.02
CA ASP A 187 -41.25 -7.46 7.05
C ASP A 187 -41.60 -6.36 8.08
N GLY A 188 -42.90 -6.13 8.33
CA GLY A 188 -43.33 -5.14 9.33
C GLY A 188 -42.84 -5.43 10.75
N SER A 189 -42.72 -6.70 11.15
CA SER A 189 -42.20 -7.09 12.47
C SER A 189 -40.69 -6.80 12.59
N GLU A 190 -39.91 -7.04 11.52
CA GLU A 190 -38.48 -6.74 11.50
C GLU A 190 -38.23 -5.22 11.58
N ARG A 191 -39.05 -4.42 10.87
CA ARG A 191 -38.97 -2.96 10.92
C ARG A 191 -39.24 -2.41 12.33
N VAL A 192 -40.28 -2.89 13.01
CA VAL A 192 -40.59 -2.42 14.38
C VAL A 192 -39.50 -2.83 15.37
N LYS A 193 -38.89 -4.01 15.19
CA LYS A 193 -37.71 -4.42 15.98
C LYS A 193 -36.54 -3.45 15.78
N LYS A 194 -36.19 -3.12 14.53
CA LYS A 194 -35.14 -2.11 14.22
C LYS A 194 -35.45 -0.75 14.86
N TRP A 195 -36.71 -0.32 14.88
CA TRP A 195 -37.12 0.92 15.54
C TRP A 195 -36.96 0.88 17.07
N ARG A 196 -37.28 -0.25 17.74
CA ARG A 196 -37.03 -0.42 19.18
C ARG A 196 -35.54 -0.38 19.50
N ASP A 197 -34.72 -1.08 18.71
CA ASP A 197 -33.27 -1.10 18.87
C ASP A 197 -32.65 0.30 18.64
N ALA A 198 -33.12 1.03 17.62
CA ALA A 198 -32.72 2.41 17.33
C ALA A 198 -33.07 3.40 18.47
N LEU A 199 -34.31 3.34 19.00
CA LEU A 199 -34.71 4.15 20.17
C LEU A 199 -33.83 3.84 21.39
N ARG A 200 -33.55 2.57 21.65
CA ARG A 200 -32.69 2.12 22.75
C ARG A 200 -31.24 2.58 22.59
N GLN A 201 -30.67 2.48 21.37
CA GLN A 201 -29.31 2.92 21.05
C GLN A 201 -29.18 4.44 21.21
N ALA A 202 -30.08 5.21 20.57
CA ALA A 202 -30.10 6.67 20.69
C ALA A 202 -30.26 7.16 22.13
N ALA A 203 -31.11 6.50 22.92
CA ALA A 203 -31.32 6.85 24.33
C ALA A 203 -30.19 6.38 25.27
N ASN A 204 -29.20 5.62 24.79
CA ASN A 204 -27.95 5.33 25.50
C ASN A 204 -26.86 6.38 25.22
N LEU A 205 -26.99 7.21 24.17
CA LEU A 205 -26.03 8.26 23.85
C LEU A 205 -26.09 9.41 24.87
N SER A 206 -24.95 10.07 25.07
CA SER A 206 -24.88 11.33 25.82
C SER A 206 -25.65 12.44 25.08
N GLY A 207 -26.59 13.08 25.76
CA GLY A 207 -27.35 14.20 25.23
C GLY A 207 -27.96 15.04 26.32
N TRP A 208 -28.93 15.88 25.97
CA TRP A 208 -29.50 16.88 26.88
C TRP A 208 -30.94 16.58 27.25
N HIS A 209 -31.29 16.77 28.53
CA HIS A 209 -32.64 16.53 29.07
C HIS A 209 -33.24 17.83 29.62
N LEU A 210 -34.47 18.15 29.22
CA LEU A 210 -35.22 19.29 29.73
C LEU A 210 -36.41 18.84 30.58
N ASP A 211 -36.17 18.65 31.88
CA ASP A 211 -37.22 18.39 32.89
C ASP A 211 -37.84 19.71 33.39
N LYS A 212 -37.04 20.55 34.05
CA LYS A 212 -37.47 21.82 34.69
C LYS A 212 -36.56 23.01 34.37
N GLY A 213 -35.77 22.91 33.32
CA GLY A 213 -34.81 23.95 32.90
C GLY A 213 -35.44 25.04 32.02
N VAL A 214 -34.70 26.12 31.79
CA VAL A 214 -35.09 27.18 30.85
C VAL A 214 -34.65 26.79 29.44
N GLU A 215 -35.58 26.80 28.47
CA GLU A 215 -35.30 26.42 27.07
C GLU A 215 -34.12 27.20 26.45
N SER A 216 -34.01 28.49 26.73
CA SER A 216 -32.95 29.35 26.18
C SER A 216 -31.55 28.93 26.64
N GLU A 217 -31.38 28.49 27.89
CA GLU A 217 -30.10 27.99 28.39
C GLU A 217 -29.72 26.67 27.72
N LEU A 218 -30.70 25.79 27.49
CA LEU A 218 -30.47 24.54 26.77
C LEU A 218 -30.07 24.82 25.31
N ILE A 219 -30.81 25.69 24.61
CA ILE A 219 -30.48 26.09 23.24
C ILE A 219 -29.07 26.70 23.17
N GLN A 220 -28.70 27.56 24.13
CA GLN A 220 -27.36 28.13 24.18
C GLN A 220 -26.28 27.05 24.35
N LYS A 221 -26.45 26.11 25.29
CA LYS A 221 -25.51 24.97 25.49
C LYS A 221 -25.37 24.10 24.23
N ILE A 222 -26.47 23.83 23.53
CA ILE A 222 -26.44 23.08 22.25
C ILE A 222 -25.66 23.87 21.19
N VAL A 223 -25.90 25.17 21.05
CA VAL A 223 -25.19 26.03 20.09
C VAL A 223 -23.71 26.13 20.42
N GLU A 224 -23.33 26.21 21.70
CA GLU A 224 -21.93 26.23 22.14
C GLU A 224 -21.20 24.92 21.83
N GLU A 225 -21.80 23.75 22.13
CA GLU A 225 -21.19 22.45 21.80
C GLU A 225 -21.09 22.26 20.28
N VAL A 226 -22.17 22.52 19.53
CA VAL A 226 -22.16 22.43 18.06
C VAL A 226 -21.11 23.36 17.46
N SER A 227 -21.05 24.62 17.93
CA SER A 227 -20.04 25.58 17.45
C SER A 227 -18.63 25.08 17.71
N SER A 228 -18.34 24.52 18.90
CA SER A 228 -17.01 23.99 19.23
C SER A 228 -16.57 22.88 18.27
N LYS A 229 -17.49 21.99 17.87
CA LYS A 229 -17.22 20.90 16.92
C LYS A 229 -17.12 21.43 15.48
N LEU A 230 -17.95 22.39 15.07
CA LEU A 230 -17.92 22.97 13.73
C LEU A 230 -16.65 23.78 13.44
N HIS A 231 -16.12 24.52 14.42
CA HIS A 231 -14.91 25.33 14.27
C HIS A 231 -13.60 24.50 14.29
N ARG A 232 -13.67 23.17 14.51
CA ARG A 232 -12.51 22.28 14.44
C ARG A 232 -12.03 22.15 12.98
N PRO A 233 -10.73 22.37 12.70
CA PRO A 233 -10.19 22.25 11.34
C PRO A 233 -10.22 20.79 10.87
N TYR A 234 -10.91 20.55 9.76
CA TYR A 234 -10.93 19.26 9.07
C TYR A 234 -9.68 19.13 8.20
N LEU A 235 -8.93 18.04 8.32
CA LEU A 235 -7.67 17.88 7.59
C LEU A 235 -7.94 17.58 6.11
N ASN A 236 -7.20 18.20 5.19
CA ASN A 236 -7.26 17.83 3.79
C ASN A 236 -6.59 16.45 3.59
N VAL A 237 -7.41 15.44 3.30
CA VAL A 237 -7.00 14.04 3.13
C VAL A 237 -6.29 13.86 1.78
N ALA A 238 -7.04 14.05 0.69
CA ALA A 238 -6.59 13.97 -0.70
C ALA A 238 -7.62 14.68 -1.59
N GLN A 239 -7.22 15.11 -2.80
CA GLN A 239 -8.16 15.66 -3.79
C GLN A 239 -9.13 14.57 -4.30
N HIS A 240 -8.58 13.39 -4.60
CA HIS A 240 -9.31 12.21 -5.06
C HIS A 240 -8.95 11.03 -4.14
N PRO A 241 -9.64 10.87 -3.00
CA PRO A 241 -9.40 9.74 -2.10
C PRO A 241 -9.88 8.43 -2.73
N VAL A 242 -9.00 7.43 -2.75
CA VAL A 242 -9.22 6.08 -3.28
C VAL A 242 -8.80 5.07 -2.22
N ALA A 243 -9.42 3.88 -2.19
CA ALA A 243 -9.05 2.74 -1.33
C ALA A 243 -9.11 2.93 0.19
N LEU A 244 -9.57 4.07 0.73
CA LEU A 244 -9.38 4.40 2.15
C LEU A 244 -10.25 3.55 3.10
N ASP A 245 -11.44 3.13 2.70
CA ASP A 245 -12.44 2.53 3.60
C ASP A 245 -11.93 1.25 4.30
N LYS A 246 -11.25 0.37 3.54
CA LYS A 246 -10.64 -0.86 4.09
C LYS A 246 -9.60 -0.56 5.18
N HIS A 247 -8.81 0.50 5.00
CA HIS A 247 -7.80 0.92 5.97
C HIS A 247 -8.44 1.62 7.18
N ILE A 248 -9.42 2.50 6.95
CA ILE A 248 -10.16 3.19 8.03
C ILE A 248 -10.86 2.16 8.93
N GLN A 249 -11.54 1.16 8.35
CA GLN A 249 -12.24 0.15 9.12
C GLN A 249 -11.28 -0.76 9.90
N ALA A 250 -10.17 -1.19 9.28
CA ALA A 250 -9.15 -1.99 9.98
C ALA A 250 -8.54 -1.23 11.16
N ILE A 251 -8.16 0.04 10.98
CA ILE A 251 -7.60 0.86 12.05
C ILE A 251 -8.65 1.19 13.12
N ARG A 252 -9.91 1.42 12.74
CA ARG A 252 -11.01 1.62 13.71
C ARG A 252 -11.23 0.37 14.58
N MET A 253 -11.10 -0.83 14.01
CA MET A 253 -11.14 -2.07 14.80
C MET A 253 -9.97 -2.13 15.79
N LEU A 254 -8.72 -1.94 15.35
CA LEU A 254 -7.54 -1.95 16.25
C LEU A 254 -7.62 -0.87 17.35
N LEU A 255 -8.13 0.32 17.01
CA LEU A 255 -8.34 1.38 17.99
C LEU A 255 -9.45 1.06 18.99
N HIS A 256 -10.43 0.21 18.66
CA HIS A 256 -11.61 -0.08 19.50
C HIS A 256 -12.17 1.18 20.20
N PRO A 257 -12.67 2.21 19.49
CA PRO A 257 -12.98 3.52 20.08
C PRO A 257 -13.99 3.51 21.25
N GLU A 258 -14.72 2.40 21.44
CA GLU A 258 -15.68 2.17 22.53
C GLU A 258 -15.08 1.51 23.79
N ASP A 259 -13.81 1.06 23.76
CA ASP A 259 -13.05 0.54 24.91
C ASP A 259 -12.65 1.68 25.87
N ASP A 260 -12.73 1.46 27.18
CA ASP A 260 -12.30 2.45 28.19
C ASP A 260 -10.77 2.51 28.34
N GLY A 261 -9.99 1.56 27.81
CA GLY A 261 -8.52 1.59 27.90
C GLY A 261 -7.85 2.67 27.04
N VAL A 262 -6.57 2.99 27.31
CA VAL A 262 -5.72 3.82 26.42
C VAL A 262 -5.02 2.93 25.37
N ARG A 263 -5.30 3.18 24.07
CA ARG A 263 -4.78 2.41 22.92
C ARG A 263 -3.85 3.22 22.04
N VAL A 264 -2.81 2.57 21.52
CA VAL A 264 -1.80 3.13 20.62
C VAL A 264 -1.65 2.20 19.42
N VAL A 265 -1.83 2.73 18.21
CA VAL A 265 -1.74 1.98 16.93
C VAL A 265 -0.72 2.64 16.01
N GLY A 266 0.25 1.86 15.51
CA GLY A 266 1.29 2.32 14.58
C GLY A 266 1.01 1.91 13.14
N ILE A 267 0.75 2.88 12.29
CA ILE A 267 0.60 2.72 10.84
C ILE A 267 2.00 2.68 10.21
N CYS A 268 2.41 1.51 9.73
CA CYS A 268 3.75 1.22 9.22
C CYS A 268 3.73 0.93 7.72
N GLY A 269 4.85 1.20 7.04
CA GLY A 269 5.03 0.92 5.61
C GLY A 269 6.01 1.89 4.94
N ILE A 270 6.33 1.65 3.67
CA ILE A 270 7.33 2.41 2.92
C ILE A 270 6.94 3.89 2.69
N GLY A 271 7.89 4.70 2.20
CA GLY A 271 7.61 6.07 1.77
C GLY A 271 6.57 6.11 0.65
N GLY A 272 5.71 7.13 0.60
CA GLY A 272 4.75 7.31 -0.49
C GLY A 272 3.55 6.34 -0.52
N ILE A 273 3.46 5.38 0.41
CA ILE A 273 2.36 4.39 0.50
C ILE A 273 1.03 4.98 1.02
N GLY A 274 1.00 6.24 1.45
CA GLY A 274 -0.23 6.92 1.89
C GLY A 274 -0.55 6.84 3.39
N LYS A 275 0.39 6.46 4.27
CA LYS A 275 0.19 6.40 5.73
C LYS A 275 -0.45 7.67 6.32
N THR A 276 0.11 8.83 6.00
CA THR A 276 -0.41 10.15 6.42
C THR A 276 -1.82 10.41 5.91
N THR A 277 -2.13 10.01 4.67
CA THR A 277 -3.47 10.12 4.08
C THR A 277 -4.49 9.28 4.85
N ILE A 278 -4.14 8.04 5.18
CA ILE A 278 -4.97 7.15 6.01
C ILE A 278 -5.16 7.73 7.42
N ALA A 279 -4.07 8.19 8.07
CA ALA A 279 -4.12 8.78 9.40
C ALA A 279 -5.00 10.04 9.45
N LYS A 280 -4.91 10.92 8.44
CA LYS A 280 -5.79 12.09 8.29
C LYS A 280 -7.26 11.68 8.14
N ALA A 281 -7.55 10.65 7.34
CA ALA A 281 -8.92 10.17 7.14
C ALA A 281 -9.51 9.59 8.43
N VAL A 282 -8.76 8.76 9.17
CA VAL A 282 -9.17 8.22 10.47
C VAL A 282 -9.36 9.34 11.50
N HIS A 283 -8.42 10.29 11.60
CA HIS A 283 -8.53 11.45 12.49
C HIS A 283 -9.77 12.29 12.21
N ASN A 284 -10.07 12.54 10.93
CA ASN A 284 -11.26 13.26 10.52
C ASN A 284 -12.55 12.51 10.88
N MET A 285 -12.54 11.18 10.81
CA MET A 285 -13.68 10.30 11.11
C MET A 285 -14.01 10.22 12.61
N ILE A 286 -13.02 10.01 13.48
CA ILE A 286 -13.29 9.63 14.89
C ILE A 286 -13.11 10.76 15.91
N ALA A 287 -12.33 11.79 15.61
CA ALA A 287 -11.91 12.78 16.60
C ALA A 287 -13.04 13.60 17.25
N ASP A 288 -14.18 13.76 16.58
CA ASP A 288 -15.33 14.47 17.17
C ASP A 288 -15.93 13.71 18.38
N GLN A 289 -15.56 12.43 18.58
CA GLN A 289 -15.91 11.58 19.73
C GLN A 289 -15.07 11.87 20.99
N PHE A 290 -14.04 12.71 20.89
CA PHE A 290 -13.06 12.98 21.96
C PHE A 290 -13.24 14.41 22.53
N GLU A 291 -12.70 14.64 23.73
CA GLU A 291 -12.68 15.97 24.37
C GLU A 291 -11.75 16.96 23.66
N GLY A 292 -10.64 16.44 23.11
CA GLY A 292 -9.66 17.21 22.36
C GLY A 292 -8.92 16.32 21.37
N SER A 293 -8.45 16.91 20.28
CA SER A 293 -7.71 16.21 19.23
C SER A 293 -6.52 17.02 18.75
N SER A 294 -5.35 16.41 18.61
CA SER A 294 -4.18 17.03 17.98
C SER A 294 -3.65 16.13 16.87
N PHE A 295 -3.24 16.74 15.76
CA PHE A 295 -2.54 16.07 14.66
C PHE A 295 -1.20 16.78 14.46
N LEU A 296 -0.14 16.19 14.99
CA LEU A 296 1.21 16.69 14.83
C LEU A 296 1.78 16.18 13.51
N THR A 297 1.85 17.05 12.51
CA THR A 297 2.41 16.75 11.18
C THR A 297 3.94 16.68 11.22
N ASN A 298 4.53 15.78 10.43
CA ASN A 298 5.98 15.73 10.16
C ASN A 298 6.87 15.83 11.42
N VAL A 299 6.59 15.01 12.44
CA VAL A 299 7.21 15.04 13.77
C VAL A 299 8.74 14.99 13.69
N ARG A 300 9.31 14.12 12.85
CA ARG A 300 10.75 14.06 12.57
C ARG A 300 11.33 15.40 12.12
N GLU A 301 10.70 16.04 11.13
CA GLU A 301 11.23 17.29 10.55
C GLU A 301 11.04 18.49 11.50
N ILE A 302 9.88 18.61 12.16
CA ILE A 302 9.62 19.71 13.10
C ILE A 302 10.49 19.58 14.35
N SER A 303 10.67 18.37 14.90
CA SER A 303 11.52 18.17 16.08
C SER A 303 12.99 18.48 15.77
N TRP A 304 13.47 18.14 14.57
CA TRP A 304 14.81 18.50 14.11
C TRP A 304 15.00 20.00 13.83
N GLN A 305 14.03 20.65 13.18
CA GLN A 305 14.15 22.05 12.74
C GLN A 305 13.87 23.07 13.86
N TYR A 306 12.91 22.79 14.74
CA TYR A 306 12.38 23.76 15.71
C TYR A 306 12.45 23.30 17.17
N GLY A 307 12.82 22.04 17.43
CA GLY A 307 12.84 21.45 18.77
C GLY A 307 11.54 20.71 19.13
N LEU A 308 11.68 19.70 20.00
CA LEU A 308 10.56 18.88 20.46
C LEU A 308 9.58 19.65 21.37
N ASP A 309 10.05 20.69 22.05
CA ASP A 309 9.25 21.60 22.87
C ASP A 309 8.16 22.32 22.05
N LYS A 310 8.42 22.60 20.76
CA LYS A 310 7.42 23.22 19.88
C LYS A 310 6.30 22.27 19.47
N LEU A 311 6.59 20.97 19.38
CA LEU A 311 5.57 19.94 19.21
C LEU A 311 4.75 19.73 20.49
N GLN A 312 5.37 19.82 21.67
CA GLN A 312 4.67 19.80 22.96
C GLN A 312 3.76 21.04 23.14
N GLU A 313 4.22 22.23 22.74
CA GLU A 313 3.38 23.45 22.70
C GLU A 313 2.18 23.28 21.77
N ALA A 314 2.37 22.74 20.56
CA ALA A 314 1.29 22.50 19.62
C ALA A 314 0.25 21.52 20.20
N LEU A 315 0.71 20.39 20.74
CA LEU A 315 -0.13 19.38 21.38
C LEU A 315 -1.02 19.96 22.50
N LEU A 316 -0.41 20.75 23.38
CA LEU A 316 -1.12 21.39 24.50
C LEU A 316 -2.10 22.46 24.01
N ARG A 317 -1.73 23.27 23.02
CA ARG A 317 -2.62 24.30 22.41
C ARG A 317 -3.82 23.68 21.71
N ASP A 318 -3.63 22.60 20.95
CA ASP A 318 -4.69 21.91 20.23
C ASP A 318 -5.72 21.26 21.17
N ILE A 319 -5.26 20.62 22.25
CA ILE A 319 -6.13 19.88 23.17
C ILE A 319 -6.78 20.78 24.23
N LEU A 320 -6.08 21.83 24.70
CA LEU A 320 -6.58 22.72 25.75
C LEU A 320 -7.22 24.00 25.21
N GLY A 321 -7.02 24.33 23.93
CA GLY A 321 -7.52 25.56 23.29
C GLY A 321 -6.82 26.86 23.72
N ASP A 322 -5.88 26.79 24.67
CA ASP A 322 -5.17 27.95 25.23
C ASP A 322 -3.93 28.30 24.40
N LYS A 323 -4.03 29.38 23.63
CA LYS A 323 -2.95 29.90 22.77
C LYS A 323 -1.79 30.54 23.54
N THR A 324 -1.92 30.76 24.86
CA THR A 324 -0.88 31.41 25.69
C THR A 324 0.18 30.43 26.21
N ILE A 325 -0.06 29.12 26.09
CA ILE A 325 0.86 28.07 26.55
C ILE A 325 2.23 28.21 25.86
N ASN A 326 3.29 28.26 26.67
CA ASN A 326 4.69 28.25 26.27
C ASN A 326 5.41 27.23 27.18
N VAL A 327 6.14 26.30 26.58
CA VAL A 327 6.78 25.19 27.30
C VAL A 327 8.20 25.56 27.75
N GLY A 328 8.94 26.31 26.91
CA GLY A 328 10.32 26.72 27.15
C GLY A 328 11.38 25.61 27.05
N TYR A 329 11.14 24.46 27.70
CA TYR A 329 12.06 23.31 27.72
C TYR A 329 11.32 21.97 27.74
N ILE A 330 11.88 20.94 27.11
CA ILE A 330 11.24 19.64 26.86
C ILE A 330 10.68 18.98 28.14
N GLN A 331 11.41 19.01 29.25
CA GLN A 331 10.96 18.39 30.51
C GLN A 331 9.73 19.10 31.10
N THR A 332 9.67 20.43 31.03
CA THR A 332 8.50 21.20 31.43
C THR A 332 7.27 20.80 30.60
N GLY A 333 7.47 20.51 29.31
CA GLY A 333 6.41 20.07 28.41
C GLY A 333 5.90 18.67 28.77
N VAL A 334 6.82 17.74 29.07
CA VAL A 334 6.49 16.40 29.60
C VAL A 334 5.62 16.50 30.87
N ASP A 335 6.04 17.32 31.83
CA ASP A 335 5.33 17.48 33.09
C ASP A 335 3.95 18.13 32.90
N LEU A 336 3.85 19.12 32.00
CA LEU A 336 2.58 19.78 31.63
C LEU A 336 1.61 18.83 30.91
N ILE A 337 2.09 18.06 29.94
CA ILE A 337 1.30 17.04 29.21
C ILE A 337 0.71 16.05 30.22
N ARG A 338 1.57 15.46 31.05
CA ARG A 338 1.15 14.50 32.08
C ARG A 338 0.16 15.12 33.08
N GLN A 339 0.38 16.34 33.55
CA GLN A 339 -0.50 16.98 34.54
C GLN A 339 -1.86 17.39 33.96
N LYS A 340 -1.89 17.86 32.71
CA LYS A 340 -3.11 18.43 32.10
C LYS A 340 -3.97 17.42 31.36
N LEU A 341 -3.38 16.34 30.84
CA LEU A 341 -4.07 15.40 29.95
C LEU A 341 -4.45 14.07 30.62
N CYS A 342 -3.93 13.76 31.82
CA CYS A 342 -4.14 12.47 32.52
C CYS A 342 -5.61 12.12 32.85
N ASN A 343 -6.52 13.10 32.82
CA ASN A 343 -7.96 12.91 33.05
C ASN A 343 -8.82 13.29 31.84
N LYS A 344 -8.21 13.47 30.65
CA LYS A 344 -8.91 13.85 29.42
C LYS A 344 -8.92 12.72 28.40
N ARG A 345 -10.08 12.46 27.80
CA ARG A 345 -10.22 11.52 26.68
C ARG A 345 -9.83 12.21 25.37
N ILE A 346 -8.62 11.94 24.87
CA ILE A 346 -8.04 12.62 23.70
C ILE A 346 -7.84 11.70 22.49
N LEU A 347 -7.77 12.30 21.30
CA LEU A 347 -7.16 11.67 20.12
C LEU A 347 -5.85 12.38 19.77
N LEU A 348 -4.76 11.64 19.72
CA LEU A 348 -3.45 12.15 19.28
C LEU A 348 -3.01 11.44 18.00
N VAL A 349 -2.58 12.20 17.00
CA VAL A 349 -1.86 11.66 15.83
C VAL A 349 -0.45 12.23 15.77
N LEU A 350 0.53 11.32 15.69
CA LEU A 350 1.96 11.61 15.53
C LEU A 350 2.39 11.15 14.13
N ASP A 351 2.53 12.08 13.18
CA ASP A 351 2.81 11.75 11.78
C ASP A 351 4.31 11.85 11.47
N ASP A 352 4.87 10.83 10.80
CA ASP A 352 6.30 10.70 10.45
C ASP A 352 7.24 10.76 11.67
N VAL A 353 7.10 9.77 12.55
CA VAL A 353 7.97 9.52 13.72
C VAL A 353 9.10 8.58 13.33
N ASP A 354 10.36 8.92 13.69
CA ASP A 354 11.55 8.10 13.39
C ASP A 354 12.47 7.86 14.60
N SER A 355 12.14 8.39 15.79
CA SER A 355 12.94 8.22 16.99
C SER A 355 12.11 7.91 18.23
N THR A 356 12.61 7.00 19.06
CA THR A 356 12.00 6.67 20.36
C THR A 356 12.04 7.85 21.34
N ASP A 357 12.95 8.81 21.18
CA ASP A 357 13.00 10.02 22.02
C ASP A 357 11.87 11.01 21.69
N GLN A 358 11.40 11.06 20.44
CA GLN A 358 10.18 11.80 20.08
C GLN A 358 8.95 11.22 20.80
N LEU A 359 8.83 9.89 20.83
CA LEU A 359 7.76 9.21 21.58
C LEU A 359 7.89 9.45 23.10
N ARG A 360 9.10 9.41 23.67
CA ARG A 360 9.30 9.71 25.10
C ARG A 360 8.88 11.13 25.48
N GLY A 361 9.10 12.12 24.61
CA GLY A 361 8.74 13.51 24.88
C GLY A 361 7.28 13.88 24.60
N LEU A 362 6.57 13.15 23.74
CA LEU A 362 5.19 13.46 23.32
C LEU A 362 4.13 12.48 23.85
N LEU A 363 4.49 11.20 24.01
CA LEU A 363 3.59 10.09 24.33
C LEU A 363 3.87 9.51 25.72
N GLY A 364 5.14 9.34 26.08
CA GLY A 364 5.57 8.97 27.43
C GLY A 364 5.09 7.59 27.88
N GLU A 365 4.31 7.53 28.96
CA GLU A 365 3.67 6.30 29.45
C GLU A 365 2.15 6.38 29.23
N ARG A 366 1.46 5.23 29.08
CA ARG A 366 0.00 5.20 28.86
C ARG A 366 -0.82 5.94 29.93
N GLY A 367 -0.28 6.12 31.14
CA GLY A 367 -0.89 6.91 32.23
C GLY A 367 -0.80 8.43 32.08
N TRP A 368 -0.28 8.97 30.98
CA TRP A 368 -0.27 10.43 30.69
C TRP A 368 -1.63 10.94 30.18
N PHE A 369 -2.53 10.07 29.77
CA PHE A 369 -3.81 10.41 29.16
C PHE A 369 -4.99 9.78 29.92
N GLY A 370 -6.15 10.41 29.84
CA GLY A 370 -7.38 9.87 30.42
C GLY A 370 -7.84 8.59 29.73
N GLN A 371 -8.63 7.80 30.45
CA GLN A 371 -9.27 6.60 29.92
C GLN A 371 -10.10 6.91 28.66
N GLY A 372 -10.16 5.94 27.75
CA GLY A 372 -10.78 6.07 26.43
C GLY A 372 -9.96 6.88 25.42
N SER A 373 -8.73 7.30 25.73
CA SER A 373 -7.85 8.02 24.80
C SER A 373 -7.25 7.12 23.72
N ARG A 374 -7.02 7.69 22.53
CA ARG A 374 -6.50 7.01 21.35
C ARG A 374 -5.30 7.72 20.77
N VAL A 375 -4.31 6.93 20.37
CA VAL A 375 -3.10 7.45 19.73
C VAL A 375 -2.85 6.69 18.44
N ILE A 376 -2.63 7.44 17.35
CA ILE A 376 -2.20 6.94 16.06
C ILE A 376 -0.80 7.48 15.83
N LEU A 377 0.13 6.64 15.41
CA LEU A 377 1.46 7.07 14.98
C LEU A 377 1.73 6.55 13.56
N THR A 378 2.38 7.35 12.70
CA THR A 378 2.79 6.93 11.36
C THR A 378 4.31 6.88 11.30
N THR A 379 4.86 5.81 10.72
CA THR A 379 6.31 5.64 10.62
C THR A 379 6.71 4.74 9.45
N ARG A 380 7.99 4.81 9.06
CA ARG A 380 8.63 3.85 8.16
C ARG A 380 9.32 2.71 8.93
N ASP A 381 9.57 2.90 10.23
CA ASP A 381 10.34 2.00 11.07
C ASP A 381 9.42 1.29 12.09
N GLU A 382 9.29 -0.03 11.95
CA GLU A 382 8.48 -0.83 12.85
C GLU A 382 9.09 -0.93 14.26
N GLU A 383 10.41 -0.80 14.41
CA GLU A 383 11.09 -0.90 15.71
C GLU A 383 10.66 0.23 16.65
N VAL A 384 10.41 1.44 16.13
CA VAL A 384 9.87 2.58 16.88
C VAL A 384 8.50 2.27 17.49
N VAL A 385 7.69 1.44 16.83
CA VAL A 385 6.36 1.01 17.30
C VAL A 385 6.47 -0.12 18.32
N VAL A 386 7.30 -1.12 18.03
CA VAL A 386 7.57 -2.26 18.93
C VAL A 386 8.16 -1.79 20.26
N ALA A 387 9.12 -0.86 20.21
CA ALA A 387 9.77 -0.28 21.40
C ALA A 387 8.79 0.44 22.34
N HIS A 388 7.61 0.83 21.86
CA HIS A 388 6.56 1.47 22.65
C HIS A 388 5.39 0.52 23.00
N GLY A 389 5.46 -0.76 22.62
CA GLY A 389 4.40 -1.74 22.88
C GLY A 389 3.05 -1.36 22.28
N ALA A 390 3.07 -0.82 21.05
CA ALA A 390 1.89 -0.42 20.30
C ALA A 390 1.52 -1.48 19.23
N GLU A 391 0.24 -1.52 18.84
CA GLU A 391 -0.27 -2.48 17.84
C GLU A 391 0.08 -2.01 16.42
N ILE A 392 0.66 -2.87 15.58
CA ILE A 392 1.14 -2.50 14.23
C ILE A 392 0.07 -2.77 13.16
N TYR A 393 -0.22 -1.76 12.35
CA TYR A 393 -0.98 -1.88 11.11
C TYR A 393 -0.05 -1.65 9.92
N LYS A 394 0.26 -2.71 9.15
CA LYS A 394 1.08 -2.61 7.94
C LYS A 394 0.22 -2.20 6.75
N VAL A 395 0.60 -1.13 6.07
CA VAL A 395 -0.06 -0.66 4.85
C VAL A 395 0.56 -1.37 3.64
N GLY A 396 -0.22 -2.24 3.00
CA GLY A 396 0.16 -2.88 1.72
C GLY A 396 -0.01 -1.94 0.52
N GLU A 397 0.41 -2.41 -0.65
CA GLU A 397 0.16 -1.73 -1.92
C GLU A 397 -1.34 -1.59 -2.22
N LEU A 398 -1.69 -0.64 -3.09
CA LEU A 398 -3.04 -0.58 -3.65
C LEU A 398 -3.32 -1.85 -4.45
N ASN A 399 -4.60 -2.27 -4.50
CA ASN A 399 -4.98 -3.26 -5.51
C ASN A 399 -4.93 -2.59 -6.90
N TYR A 400 -5.03 -3.38 -7.96
CA TYR A 400 -4.77 -2.89 -9.30
C TYR A 400 -5.81 -1.85 -9.77
N ASP A 401 -7.08 -2.04 -9.43
CA ASP A 401 -8.16 -1.11 -9.78
C ASP A 401 -8.09 0.20 -8.99
N ASP A 402 -7.81 0.14 -7.69
CA ASP A 402 -7.52 1.31 -6.84
C ASP A 402 -6.33 2.12 -7.41
N ALA A 403 -5.26 1.42 -7.81
CA ALA A 403 -4.06 2.02 -8.37
C ALA A 403 -4.33 2.68 -9.74
N LEU A 404 -5.06 2.00 -10.62
CA LEU A 404 -5.47 2.52 -11.92
C LEU A 404 -6.40 3.73 -11.76
N GLN A 405 -7.34 3.69 -10.83
CA GLN A 405 -8.25 4.80 -10.56
C GLN A 405 -7.47 6.03 -10.04
N LEU A 406 -6.55 5.85 -9.09
CA LEU A 406 -5.73 6.94 -8.55
C LEU A 406 -4.80 7.56 -9.62
N PHE A 407 -4.19 6.73 -10.45
CA PHE A 407 -3.42 7.17 -11.62
C PHE A 407 -4.31 7.92 -12.61
N SER A 408 -5.52 7.42 -12.89
CA SER A 408 -6.45 8.02 -13.85
C SER A 408 -6.93 9.39 -13.42
N TRP A 409 -7.25 9.59 -12.13
CA TRP A 409 -7.57 10.91 -11.59
C TRP A 409 -6.42 11.91 -11.82
N SER A 410 -5.18 11.45 -11.66
CA SER A 410 -3.98 12.28 -11.82
C SER A 410 -3.63 12.56 -13.29
N ALA A 411 -3.94 11.64 -14.20
CA ALA A 411 -3.60 11.73 -15.63
C ALA A 411 -4.70 12.31 -16.53
N PHE A 412 -5.97 12.07 -16.19
CA PHE A 412 -7.13 12.39 -17.02
C PHE A 412 -8.18 13.27 -16.32
N GLN A 413 -8.07 13.48 -14.99
CA GLN A 413 -9.12 14.09 -14.17
C GLN A 413 -10.44 13.29 -14.17
N GLU A 414 -10.36 11.99 -14.46
CA GLU A 414 -11.47 11.04 -14.51
C GLU A 414 -11.09 9.72 -13.79
N PRO A 415 -12.06 8.94 -13.25
CA PRO A 415 -11.76 7.75 -12.46
C PRO A 415 -11.26 6.54 -13.27
N SER A 416 -11.17 6.65 -14.60
CA SER A 416 -10.75 5.58 -15.51
C SER A 416 -10.02 6.15 -16.73
N PRO A 417 -9.12 5.40 -17.37
CA PRO A 417 -8.41 5.88 -18.56
C PRO A 417 -9.34 5.90 -19.78
N THR A 418 -9.11 6.85 -20.68
CA THR A 418 -9.76 6.85 -22.00
C THR A 418 -9.29 5.66 -22.84
N ARG A 419 -10.13 5.16 -23.76
CA ARG A 419 -9.88 3.89 -24.49
C ARG A 419 -8.48 3.79 -25.12
N ASP A 420 -8.01 4.85 -25.76
CA ASP A 420 -6.72 4.87 -26.45
C ASP A 420 -5.52 4.81 -25.48
N TYR A 421 -5.72 5.22 -24.22
CA TYR A 421 -4.70 5.26 -23.17
C TYR A 421 -4.83 4.11 -22.17
N GLN A 422 -5.86 3.26 -22.27
CA GLN A 422 -6.16 2.22 -21.30
C GLN A 422 -5.04 1.17 -21.20
N LEU A 423 -4.59 0.61 -22.33
CA LEU A 423 -3.52 -0.39 -22.36
C LEU A 423 -2.18 0.15 -21.86
N ILE A 424 -1.87 1.41 -22.15
CA ILE A 424 -0.60 2.01 -21.73
C ILE A 424 -0.60 2.44 -20.25
N SER A 425 -1.77 2.82 -19.72
CA SER A 425 -1.96 3.11 -18.29
C SER A 425 -1.65 1.91 -17.41
N PHE A 426 -2.00 0.70 -17.87
CA PHE A 426 -1.62 -0.55 -17.20
C PHE A 426 -0.10 -0.70 -17.02
N GLY A 427 0.68 -0.38 -18.05
CA GLY A 427 2.15 -0.36 -17.94
C GLY A 427 2.65 0.61 -16.86
N PHE A 428 2.11 1.83 -16.83
CA PHE A 428 2.46 2.81 -15.79
C PHE A 428 2.08 2.36 -14.37
N VAL A 429 0.91 1.73 -14.18
CA VAL A 429 0.48 1.19 -12.87
C VAL A 429 1.42 0.06 -12.39
N HIS A 430 1.79 -0.83 -13.31
CA HIS A 430 2.73 -1.93 -13.04
C HIS A 430 4.13 -1.41 -12.66
N PHE A 431 4.76 -0.58 -13.50
CA PHE A 431 6.11 -0.05 -13.19
C PHE A 431 6.14 0.88 -11.98
N ALA A 432 5.04 1.57 -11.65
CA ALA A 432 4.92 2.35 -10.42
C ALA A 432 4.78 1.50 -9.14
N LYS A 433 4.80 0.15 -9.25
CA LYS A 433 4.59 -0.80 -8.14
C LYS A 433 3.33 -0.51 -7.32
N ARG A 434 2.28 0.01 -7.99
CA ARG A 434 1.00 0.41 -7.37
C ARG A 434 1.16 1.41 -6.20
N LEU A 435 2.26 2.16 -6.14
CA LEU A 435 2.57 3.08 -5.04
C LEU A 435 1.88 4.44 -5.24
N PRO A 436 1.01 4.90 -4.31
CA PRO A 436 0.22 6.12 -4.47
C PRO A 436 1.01 7.34 -4.94
N LEU A 437 2.17 7.64 -4.33
CA LEU A 437 3.00 8.78 -4.74
C LEU A 437 3.49 8.65 -6.20
N ALA A 438 4.00 7.48 -6.59
CA ALA A 438 4.53 7.26 -7.93
C ALA A 438 3.40 7.37 -8.98
N LEU A 439 2.22 6.81 -8.70
CA LEU A 439 1.03 6.91 -9.55
C LEU A 439 0.59 8.37 -9.74
N ILE A 440 0.55 9.18 -8.67
CA ILE A 440 0.14 10.59 -8.73
C ILE A 440 1.16 11.43 -9.51
N VAL A 441 2.46 11.25 -9.24
CA VAL A 441 3.55 11.99 -9.90
C VAL A 441 3.65 11.62 -11.38
N LEU A 442 3.59 10.33 -11.73
CA LEU A 442 3.60 9.89 -13.14
C LEU A 442 2.32 10.33 -13.87
N GLY A 443 1.15 10.17 -13.26
CA GLY A 443 -0.12 10.59 -13.87
C GLY A 443 -0.13 12.09 -14.16
N SER A 444 0.22 12.93 -13.19
CA SER A 444 0.29 14.39 -13.39
C SER A 444 1.41 14.84 -14.34
N PHE A 445 2.52 14.08 -14.43
CA PHE A 445 3.54 14.27 -15.47
C PHE A 445 3.04 13.96 -16.89
N LEU A 446 2.10 13.02 -17.03
CA LEU A 446 1.53 12.55 -18.29
C LEU A 446 0.24 13.30 -18.71
N SER A 447 -0.38 14.00 -17.77
CA SER A 447 -1.61 14.78 -17.99
C SER A 447 -1.47 15.74 -19.18
N GLY A 448 -2.43 15.65 -20.11
CA GLY A 448 -2.48 16.48 -21.32
C GLY A 448 -1.50 16.10 -22.44
N LYS A 449 -0.65 15.08 -22.27
CA LYS A 449 0.30 14.63 -23.31
C LYS A 449 -0.33 13.67 -24.30
N SER A 450 0.27 13.61 -25.50
CA SER A 450 -0.13 12.67 -26.54
C SER A 450 0.31 11.23 -26.24
N ILE A 451 -0.42 10.25 -26.81
CA ILE A 451 -0.09 8.83 -26.71
C ILE A 451 1.34 8.50 -27.14
N ARG A 452 1.96 9.29 -28.03
CA ARG A 452 3.37 9.11 -28.44
C ARG A 452 4.35 9.44 -27.32
N GLU A 453 4.08 10.52 -26.57
CA GLU A 453 4.90 10.93 -25.43
C GLU A 453 4.71 9.97 -24.25
N TRP A 454 3.50 9.44 -24.06
CA TRP A 454 3.25 8.35 -23.11
C TRP A 454 4.08 7.11 -23.44
N ASN A 455 4.12 6.67 -24.70
CA ASN A 455 4.96 5.55 -25.13
C ASN A 455 6.44 5.82 -24.84
N TYR A 456 6.95 7.01 -25.18
CA TYR A 456 8.34 7.39 -24.87
C TYR A 456 8.63 7.38 -23.37
N ALA A 457 7.73 7.89 -22.54
CA ALA A 457 7.87 7.85 -21.08
C ALA A 457 7.82 6.42 -20.51
N LEU A 458 7.01 5.53 -21.11
CA LEU A 458 6.94 4.13 -20.69
C LEU A 458 8.21 3.36 -21.08
N GLU A 459 8.78 3.61 -22.28
CA GLU A 459 10.09 3.03 -22.65
C GLU A 459 11.20 3.47 -21.68
N ARG A 460 11.16 4.72 -21.18
CA ARG A 460 12.07 5.17 -20.13
C ARG A 460 11.89 4.43 -18.80
N LEU A 461 10.65 4.10 -18.41
CA LEU A 461 10.38 3.28 -17.21
C LEU A 461 10.95 1.86 -17.35
N LYS A 462 10.75 1.22 -18.51
CA LYS A 462 11.26 -0.13 -18.78
C LYS A 462 12.78 -0.25 -18.68
N ALA A 463 13.50 0.83 -18.94
CA ALA A 463 14.96 0.88 -18.86
C ALA A 463 15.49 0.97 -17.41
N ILE A 464 14.63 1.17 -16.40
CA ILE A 464 15.04 1.26 -15.00
C ILE A 464 15.12 -0.16 -14.40
N PRO A 465 16.32 -0.65 -14.02
CA PRO A 465 16.44 -1.94 -13.37
C PRO A 465 15.73 -1.93 -12.00
N ASP A 466 15.08 -3.05 -11.69
CA ASP A 466 14.48 -3.38 -10.38
C ASP A 466 13.42 -2.39 -9.85
N GLY A 467 12.95 -1.47 -10.71
CA GLY A 467 11.93 -0.48 -10.37
C GLY A 467 12.32 0.36 -9.15
N GLU A 468 13.53 0.92 -9.16
CA GLU A 468 13.98 1.86 -8.14
C GLU A 468 13.07 3.10 -8.12
N ILE A 469 12.40 3.33 -6.98
CA ILE A 469 11.36 4.35 -6.86
C ILE A 469 11.86 5.77 -7.16
N ASN A 470 13.13 6.07 -6.85
CA ASN A 470 13.72 7.37 -7.11
C ASN A 470 13.95 7.60 -8.61
N GLU A 471 14.43 6.60 -9.36
CA GLU A 471 14.56 6.70 -10.82
C GLU A 471 13.20 6.75 -11.52
N ILE A 472 12.18 6.05 -10.98
CA ILE A 472 10.79 6.14 -11.47
C ILE A 472 10.25 7.57 -11.32
N LEU A 473 10.40 8.17 -10.12
CA LEU A 473 9.97 9.53 -9.84
C LEU A 473 10.75 10.56 -10.68
N LYS A 474 12.05 10.32 -10.91
CA LYS A 474 12.96 11.21 -11.66
C LYS A 474 12.56 11.44 -13.11
N ILE A 475 11.81 10.53 -13.74
CA ILE A 475 11.22 10.76 -15.08
C ILE A 475 10.38 12.05 -15.11
N SER A 476 9.69 12.38 -14.01
CA SER A 476 8.91 13.61 -13.90
C SER A 476 9.77 14.87 -13.78
N PHE A 477 10.92 14.76 -13.11
CA PHE A 477 11.93 15.83 -12.97
C PHE A 477 12.67 16.07 -14.30
N ASP A 478 13.05 15.00 -15.01
CA ASP A 478 13.75 15.08 -16.30
C ASP A 478 12.90 15.72 -17.42
N GLY A 479 11.58 15.81 -17.25
CA GLY A 479 10.67 16.52 -18.16
C GLY A 479 10.09 17.81 -17.56
N LEU A 480 10.84 18.45 -16.66
CA LEU A 480 10.77 19.88 -16.35
C LEU A 480 11.70 20.66 -17.29
N GLU A 481 11.53 21.98 -17.42
CA GLU A 481 12.55 22.83 -18.05
C GLU A 481 13.63 23.19 -17.02
N THR A 482 14.76 23.71 -17.49
CA THR A 482 15.94 24.01 -16.66
C THR A 482 15.62 24.95 -15.48
N HIS A 483 14.65 25.84 -15.64
CA HIS A 483 14.22 26.75 -14.59
C HIS A 483 13.43 26.03 -13.48
N GLU A 484 12.44 25.19 -13.79
CA GLU A 484 11.72 24.45 -12.74
C GLU A 484 12.60 23.37 -12.10
N GLN A 485 13.54 22.76 -12.85
CA GLN A 485 14.54 21.87 -12.26
C GLN A 485 15.38 22.59 -11.20
N THR A 486 15.83 23.81 -11.49
CA THR A 486 16.60 24.64 -10.55
C THR A 486 15.80 24.98 -9.29
N ILE A 487 14.52 25.34 -9.44
CA ILE A 487 13.61 25.62 -8.32
C ILE A 487 13.32 24.35 -7.51
N PHE A 488 13.10 23.21 -8.16
CA PHE A 488 12.86 21.94 -7.50
C PHE A 488 14.05 21.54 -6.60
N LEU A 489 15.27 21.61 -7.12
CA LEU A 489 16.49 21.29 -6.37
C LEU A 489 16.74 22.29 -5.24
N ASP A 490 16.42 23.58 -5.43
CA ASP A 490 16.46 24.59 -4.37
C ASP A 490 15.47 24.26 -3.23
N ILE A 491 14.25 23.79 -3.54
CA ILE A 491 13.27 23.38 -2.53
C ILE A 491 13.73 22.10 -1.81
N ALA A 492 14.19 21.09 -2.54
CA ALA A 492 14.67 19.84 -1.97
C ALA A 492 15.86 20.04 -1.02
N CYS A 493 16.80 20.92 -1.37
CA CYS A 493 18.00 21.19 -0.57
C CYS A 493 17.74 22.20 0.55
N PHE A 494 17.02 23.29 0.28
CA PHE A 494 17.01 24.48 1.15
C PHE A 494 15.62 24.91 1.66
N PHE A 495 14.56 24.76 0.87
CA PHE A 495 13.29 25.47 1.12
C PHE A 495 12.06 24.61 1.47
N LYS A 496 12.23 23.31 1.73
CA LYS A 496 11.17 22.50 2.36
C LYS A 496 10.79 23.11 3.74
N ALA A 497 9.49 23.18 4.02
CA ALA A 497 8.87 23.74 5.21
C ALA A 497 9.08 25.26 5.46
N GLU A 498 9.74 25.99 4.55
CA GLU A 498 9.93 27.45 4.61
C GLU A 498 8.70 28.21 4.07
N ASP A 499 8.57 29.49 4.43
CA ASP A 499 7.47 30.37 4.02
C ASP A 499 7.51 30.72 2.53
N LYS A 500 6.37 30.54 1.84
CA LYS A 500 6.24 30.71 0.40
C LYS A 500 6.58 32.13 -0.04
N ASP A 501 6.04 33.15 0.62
CA ASP A 501 6.25 34.54 0.21
C ASP A 501 7.72 34.97 0.37
N THR A 502 8.42 34.39 1.34
CA THR A 502 9.86 34.57 1.56
C THR A 502 10.67 33.89 0.45
N VAL A 503 10.33 32.65 0.10
CA VAL A 503 10.99 31.89 -0.97
C VAL A 503 10.76 32.52 -2.35
N THR A 504 9.53 32.95 -2.66
CA THR A 504 9.22 33.71 -3.89
C THR A 504 10.11 34.94 -4.01
N LYS A 505 10.17 35.80 -2.98
CA LYS A 505 11.04 37.02 -3.01
C LYS A 505 12.53 36.72 -3.19
N LEU A 506 13.00 35.56 -2.73
CA LEU A 506 14.39 35.13 -2.87
C LEU A 506 14.68 34.63 -4.29
N LEU A 507 13.81 33.78 -4.83
CA LEU A 507 13.92 33.25 -6.20
C LEU A 507 13.71 34.32 -7.28
N ASP A 508 12.86 35.33 -7.02
CA ASP A 508 12.71 36.53 -7.87
C ASP A 508 14.04 37.27 -8.03
N ARG A 509 14.79 37.48 -6.94
CA ARG A 509 16.11 38.13 -6.98
C ARG A 509 17.16 37.31 -7.74
N CYS A 510 16.89 36.03 -7.95
CA CYS A 510 17.70 35.12 -8.77
C CYS A 510 17.20 35.02 -10.23
N ASN A 511 16.16 35.79 -10.61
CA ASN A 511 15.50 35.77 -11.92
C ASN A 511 14.89 34.41 -12.32
N PHE A 512 14.35 33.64 -11.37
CA PHE A 512 13.78 32.31 -11.65
C PHE A 512 12.26 32.27 -11.90
N TYR A 513 11.56 33.41 -11.99
CA TYR A 513 10.10 33.46 -12.20
C TYR A 513 9.29 32.53 -11.25
N PRO A 514 9.53 32.60 -9.93
CA PRO A 514 9.04 31.65 -8.93
C PRO A 514 7.54 31.38 -8.96
N ASP A 515 6.69 32.37 -9.24
CA ASP A 515 5.24 32.13 -9.25
C ASP A 515 4.84 31.11 -10.33
N MET A 516 5.43 31.17 -11.54
CA MET A 516 5.18 30.16 -12.57
C MET A 516 5.86 28.83 -12.21
N GLY A 517 7.10 28.86 -11.74
CA GLY A 517 7.83 27.64 -11.39
C GLY A 517 7.16 26.84 -10.26
N LEU A 518 6.75 27.50 -9.18
CA LEU A 518 6.00 26.88 -8.08
C LEU A 518 4.63 26.37 -8.55
N GLN A 519 3.96 27.08 -9.48
CA GLN A 519 2.71 26.61 -10.06
C GLN A 519 2.92 25.33 -10.88
N ILE A 520 3.94 25.27 -11.75
CA ILE A 520 4.25 24.09 -12.58
C ILE A 520 4.64 22.88 -11.71
N LEU A 521 5.50 23.09 -10.71
CA LEU A 521 5.89 22.03 -9.76
C LEU A 521 4.67 21.52 -8.96
N SER A 522 3.74 22.41 -8.58
CA SER A 522 2.50 22.00 -7.91
C SER A 522 1.55 21.25 -8.85
N GLN A 523 1.42 21.67 -10.11
CA GLN A 523 0.62 20.96 -11.13
C GLN A 523 1.15 19.56 -11.45
N LYS A 524 2.48 19.36 -11.39
CA LYS A 524 3.15 18.07 -11.56
C LYS A 524 3.25 17.25 -10.26
N SER A 525 2.52 17.66 -9.21
CA SER A 525 2.51 17.00 -7.89
C SER A 525 3.89 16.85 -7.22
N LEU A 526 4.87 17.67 -7.62
CA LEU A 526 6.25 17.62 -7.10
C LEU A 526 6.39 18.39 -5.78
N ILE A 527 5.53 19.38 -5.56
CA ILE A 527 5.39 20.14 -4.31
C ILE A 527 3.91 20.36 -4.01
N TYR A 528 3.59 20.70 -2.77
CA TYR A 528 2.30 21.27 -2.40
C TYR A 528 2.51 22.47 -1.46
N ILE A 529 1.52 23.36 -1.41
CA ILE A 529 1.55 24.53 -0.53
C ILE A 529 0.44 24.34 0.50
N ASP A 530 0.79 24.38 1.78
CA ASP A 530 -0.14 24.30 2.90
C ASP A 530 0.22 25.38 3.92
N SER A 531 -0.79 26.12 4.39
CA SER A 531 -0.64 27.14 5.43
C SER A 531 0.50 28.15 5.15
N ASN A 532 0.59 28.59 3.89
CA ASN A 532 1.65 29.43 3.30
C ASN A 532 3.08 28.85 3.33
N LYS A 533 3.28 27.57 3.67
CA LYS A 533 4.57 26.88 3.61
C LYS A 533 4.69 26.01 2.36
N ILE A 534 5.90 25.93 1.82
CA ILE A 534 6.23 25.05 0.70
C ILE A 534 6.59 23.66 1.25
N TRP A 535 5.89 22.63 0.82
CA TRP A 535 6.15 21.25 1.19
C TRP A 535 6.49 20.41 -0.03
N MET A 536 7.34 19.40 0.17
CA MET A 536 7.74 18.41 -0.81
C MET A 536 7.66 17.05 -0.12
N HIS A 537 7.13 16.04 -0.79
CA HIS A 537 7.11 14.68 -0.22
C HIS A 537 8.55 14.18 -0.08
N ASP A 538 8.89 13.54 1.05
CA ASP A 538 10.26 13.12 1.36
C ASP A 538 10.97 12.37 0.24
N LEU A 539 10.34 11.35 -0.37
CA LEU A 539 10.94 10.61 -1.49
C LEU A 539 11.36 11.52 -2.66
N LEU A 540 10.62 12.61 -2.93
CA LEU A 540 11.00 13.61 -3.94
C LEU A 540 12.16 14.48 -3.46
N GLN A 541 12.23 14.78 -2.16
CA GLN A 541 13.37 15.46 -1.55
C GLN A 541 14.63 14.57 -1.52
N GLU A 542 14.49 13.28 -1.18
CA GLU A 542 15.53 12.24 -1.20
C GLU A 542 16.07 12.11 -2.63
N MET A 543 15.19 11.95 -3.63
CA MET A 543 15.54 11.97 -5.06
C MET A 543 16.24 13.26 -5.48
N GLY A 544 15.71 14.44 -5.14
CA GLY A 544 16.32 15.74 -5.49
C GLY A 544 17.70 15.95 -4.87
N ARG A 545 17.90 15.51 -3.62
CA ARG A 545 19.20 15.53 -2.94
C ARG A 545 20.17 14.53 -3.54
N GLU A 546 19.69 13.36 -3.96
CA GLU A 546 20.53 12.36 -4.65
C GLU A 546 21.00 12.85 -6.01
N ILE A 547 20.12 13.52 -6.78
CA ILE A 547 20.51 14.18 -8.05
C ILE A 547 21.70 15.13 -7.84
N VAL A 548 21.67 15.97 -6.79
CA VAL A 548 22.81 16.87 -6.48
C VAL A 548 24.03 16.11 -5.95
N ARG A 549 23.83 15.02 -5.18
CA ARG A 549 24.94 14.17 -4.72
C ARG A 549 25.68 13.53 -5.91
N GLN A 550 24.95 13.09 -6.94
CA GLN A 550 25.49 12.46 -8.14
C GLN A 550 26.25 13.42 -9.06
N GLU A 551 26.06 14.75 -8.94
CA GLU A 551 26.92 15.73 -9.63
C GLU A 551 28.40 15.58 -9.23
N SER A 552 28.66 15.24 -7.96
CA SER A 552 30.00 14.88 -7.48
C SER A 552 29.91 14.02 -6.21
N PRO A 553 29.91 12.67 -6.35
CA PRO A 553 29.69 11.78 -5.22
C PRO A 553 30.75 11.94 -4.12
N GLU A 554 32.04 11.88 -4.49
CA GLU A 554 33.16 11.84 -3.54
C GLU A 554 33.61 13.23 -3.01
N ASN A 555 33.38 14.29 -3.79
CA ASN A 555 33.81 15.65 -3.47
C ASN A 555 32.60 16.59 -3.34
N PRO A 556 32.13 16.91 -2.13
CA PRO A 556 31.00 17.81 -1.94
C PRO A 556 31.21 19.18 -2.60
N GLY A 557 32.45 19.70 -2.63
CA GLY A 557 32.75 21.00 -3.23
C GLY A 557 32.54 21.07 -4.75
N GLY A 558 32.33 19.94 -5.43
CA GLY A 558 31.95 19.87 -6.84
C GLY A 558 30.44 19.96 -7.12
N ARG A 559 29.60 19.90 -6.08
CA ARG A 559 28.12 19.90 -6.19
C ARG A 559 27.53 21.31 -6.23
N SER A 560 26.37 21.46 -6.86
CA SER A 560 25.64 22.73 -7.03
C SER A 560 25.07 23.28 -5.73
N ARG A 561 24.65 22.40 -4.81
CA ARG A 561 23.99 22.76 -3.54
C ARG A 561 24.62 22.00 -2.39
N LEU A 562 24.90 22.71 -1.30
CA LEU A 562 25.43 22.14 -0.06
C LEU A 562 24.44 22.40 1.09
N TRP A 563 23.87 21.34 1.67
CA TRP A 563 22.91 21.41 2.78
C TRP A 563 23.30 20.53 3.98
N TYR A 564 24.25 19.59 3.80
CA TYR A 564 24.68 18.69 4.87
C TYR A 564 25.87 19.31 5.61
N HIS A 565 25.72 19.48 6.93
CA HIS A 565 26.67 20.25 7.75
C HIS A 565 28.09 19.68 7.71
N GLU A 566 28.28 18.35 7.81
CA GLU A 566 29.61 17.74 7.74
C GLU A 566 30.31 18.00 6.40
N ASP A 567 29.57 17.89 5.29
CA ASP A 567 30.06 18.16 3.94
C ASP A 567 30.49 19.63 3.78
N ILE A 568 29.68 20.57 4.28
CA ILE A 568 29.98 22.01 4.26
C ILE A 568 31.22 22.31 5.09
N LEU A 569 31.29 21.78 6.32
CA LEU A 569 32.45 21.92 7.21
C LEU A 569 33.71 21.29 6.61
N ARG A 570 33.58 20.19 5.87
CA ARG A 570 34.70 19.59 5.12
C ARG A 570 35.15 20.49 3.97
N VAL A 571 34.22 20.99 3.16
CA VAL A 571 34.51 21.91 2.03
C VAL A 571 35.24 23.17 2.51
N PHE A 572 34.85 23.75 3.64
CA PHE A 572 35.55 24.91 4.22
C PHE A 572 36.91 24.56 4.83
N ARG A 573 37.04 23.45 5.58
CA ARG A 573 38.32 23.01 6.20
C ARG A 573 39.37 22.61 5.15
N GLU A 574 38.97 21.80 4.16
CA GLU A 574 39.86 21.26 3.11
C GLU A 574 40.00 22.21 1.91
N ASN A 575 39.24 23.32 1.87
CA ASN A 575 39.18 24.31 0.79
C ASN A 575 38.78 23.73 -0.58
N LEU A 576 37.83 22.78 -0.58
CA LEU A 576 37.37 22.05 -1.77
C LEU A 576 36.37 22.81 -2.65
N GLY A 577 35.98 24.02 -2.27
CA GLY A 577 34.96 24.80 -2.99
C GLY A 577 35.33 25.05 -4.45
N THR A 578 34.39 24.80 -5.37
CA THR A 578 34.58 25.02 -6.80
C THR A 578 33.54 25.98 -7.39
N ASN A 579 33.72 26.37 -8.66
CA ASN A 579 32.75 27.21 -9.37
C ASN A 579 31.38 26.54 -9.58
N SER A 580 31.24 25.23 -9.30
CA SER A 580 29.95 24.54 -9.39
C SER A 580 28.98 24.94 -8.29
N VAL A 581 29.48 25.35 -7.11
CA VAL A 581 28.62 25.64 -5.95
C VAL A 581 27.82 26.93 -6.18
N GLU A 582 26.49 26.79 -6.21
CA GLU A 582 25.53 27.88 -6.34
C GLU A 582 24.86 28.26 -5.01
N GLY A 583 24.69 27.31 -4.09
CA GLY A 583 23.95 27.53 -2.84
C GLY A 583 24.51 26.76 -1.65
N ILE A 584 24.52 27.41 -0.49
CA ILE A 584 24.91 26.81 0.80
C ILE A 584 23.81 27.11 1.84
N LYS A 585 23.31 26.07 2.51
CA LYS A 585 22.49 26.18 3.73
C LYS A 585 23.17 25.44 4.88
N LEU A 586 23.52 26.16 5.93
CA LEU A 586 24.16 25.63 7.13
C LEU A 586 23.39 26.10 8.37
N ASP A 587 22.48 25.24 8.82
CA ASP A 587 21.69 25.45 10.04
C ASP A 587 22.26 24.52 11.14
N MET A 588 22.70 25.08 12.26
CA MET A 588 23.19 24.31 13.42
C MET A 588 22.17 24.33 14.56
N ILE A 589 22.05 23.22 15.29
CA ILE A 589 21.16 23.11 16.46
C ILE A 589 21.77 23.85 17.66
N GLU A 590 23.10 23.75 17.84
CA GLU A 590 23.84 24.45 18.88
C GLU A 590 24.83 25.47 18.27
N PRO A 591 25.12 26.61 18.95
CA PRO A 591 26.06 27.61 18.44
C PRO A 591 27.51 27.11 18.39
N GLU A 592 27.99 26.73 17.21
CA GLU A 592 29.39 26.37 16.97
C GLU A 592 30.17 27.52 16.29
N GLU A 593 31.48 27.62 16.57
CA GLU A 593 32.36 28.54 15.86
C GLU A 593 32.87 27.90 14.56
N VAL A 594 32.38 28.37 13.42
CA VAL A 594 32.75 27.84 12.10
C VAL A 594 33.69 28.80 11.40
N PHE A 595 34.93 28.36 11.19
CA PHE A 595 35.89 29.08 10.36
C PHE A 595 35.57 28.89 8.88
N MET A 596 35.12 29.96 8.21
CA MET A 596 34.92 29.92 6.76
C MET A 596 36.26 30.10 6.02
N GLY A 597 36.72 29.04 5.36
CA GLY A 597 37.92 29.07 4.53
C GLY A 597 37.79 30.09 3.40
N THR A 598 38.44 31.24 3.53
CA THR A 598 38.37 32.35 2.55
C THR A 598 38.83 31.95 1.14
N LYS A 599 39.69 30.94 1.02
CA LYS A 599 40.10 30.35 -0.27
C LYS A 599 39.02 29.48 -0.91
N ALA A 600 38.14 28.85 -0.13
CA ALA A 600 37.02 28.06 -0.64
C ALA A 600 35.98 28.99 -1.28
N LEU A 601 35.52 30.01 -0.54
CA LEU A 601 34.54 30.99 -1.02
C LEU A 601 35.02 31.73 -2.28
N LYS A 602 36.31 32.09 -2.34
CA LYS A 602 36.93 32.74 -3.51
C LYS A 602 36.86 31.89 -4.80
N GLN A 603 36.73 30.57 -4.67
CA GLN A 603 36.60 29.64 -5.81
C GLN A 603 35.15 29.37 -6.20
N MET A 604 34.16 29.75 -5.38
CA MET A 604 32.73 29.53 -5.63
C MET A 604 32.11 30.72 -6.39
N LYS A 605 32.54 30.95 -7.64
CA LYS A 605 32.12 32.16 -8.39
C LYS A 605 30.64 32.19 -8.75
N ARG A 606 29.92 31.06 -8.79
CA ARG A 606 28.48 30.99 -9.05
C ARG A 606 27.61 31.03 -7.79
N LEU A 607 28.21 31.22 -6.62
CA LEU A 607 27.50 31.24 -5.34
C LEU A 607 26.50 32.40 -5.32
N ARG A 608 25.21 32.09 -5.43
CA ARG A 608 24.08 33.03 -5.43
C ARG A 608 23.37 33.11 -4.09
N LEU A 609 23.44 32.04 -3.28
CA LEU A 609 22.70 31.87 -2.04
C LEU A 609 23.59 31.38 -0.90
N ILE A 610 23.57 32.10 0.23
CA ILE A 610 24.14 31.65 1.50
C ILE A 610 23.09 31.83 2.59
N LEU A 611 22.78 30.75 3.31
CA LEU A 611 21.91 30.70 4.48
C LEU A 611 22.71 30.09 5.64
N VAL A 612 22.93 30.86 6.70
CA VAL A 612 23.70 30.44 7.88
C VAL A 612 22.94 30.83 9.15
N ARG A 613 22.49 29.83 9.92
CA ARG A 613 21.73 30.04 11.16
C ARG A 613 22.47 29.41 12.34
N ASN A 614 22.45 30.10 13.49
CA ASN A 614 23.05 29.66 14.76
C ASN A 614 24.56 29.39 14.70
N ILE A 615 25.34 30.21 14.00
CA ILE A 615 26.81 30.04 13.89
C ILE A 615 27.55 31.32 14.28
N HIS A 616 28.65 31.16 15.01
CA HIS A 616 29.65 32.20 15.15
C HIS A 616 30.68 32.08 14.03
N MET A 617 30.57 32.94 13.02
CA MET A 617 31.49 32.93 11.88
C MET A 617 32.79 33.66 12.24
N SER A 618 33.94 33.00 12.06
CA SER A 618 35.25 33.66 12.08
C SER A 618 35.94 33.59 10.71
N GLY A 619 36.47 34.73 10.25
CA GLY A 619 37.01 34.93 8.90
C GLY A 619 36.39 36.12 8.17
N CYS A 620 37.18 36.82 7.34
CA CYS A 620 36.74 38.05 6.66
C CYS A 620 36.13 37.76 5.27
N PRO A 621 34.89 38.19 4.96
CA PRO A 621 34.20 37.91 3.70
C PRO A 621 34.65 38.79 2.51
N GLU A 622 35.94 39.14 2.43
CA GLU A 622 36.52 40.02 1.40
C GLU A 622 36.56 39.42 -0.02
N ASN A 623 36.13 38.16 -0.20
CA ASN A 623 36.19 37.43 -1.47
C ASN A 623 34.88 36.67 -1.78
N LEU A 624 33.73 37.23 -1.41
CA LEU A 624 32.41 36.73 -1.81
C LEU A 624 32.17 36.90 -3.32
N SER A 625 31.27 36.09 -3.89
CA SER A 625 30.92 36.20 -5.32
C SER A 625 30.06 37.45 -5.61
N ASN A 626 30.31 38.06 -6.77
CA ASN A 626 29.47 39.10 -7.36
C ASN A 626 28.07 38.59 -7.80
N GLU A 627 27.88 37.27 -7.84
CA GLU A 627 26.60 36.62 -8.18
C GLU A 627 25.68 36.43 -6.95
N ILE A 628 26.13 36.73 -5.73
CA ILE A 628 25.29 36.64 -4.52
C ILE A 628 24.05 37.53 -4.68
N ARG A 629 22.88 36.92 -4.47
CA ARG A 629 21.55 37.55 -4.42
C ARG A 629 20.93 37.51 -3.04
N TRP A 630 21.40 36.59 -2.19
CA TRP A 630 20.93 36.44 -0.82
C TRP A 630 22.03 35.94 0.12
N LEU A 631 22.18 36.64 1.25
CA LEU A 631 23.07 36.32 2.35
C LEU A 631 22.27 36.49 3.64
N ASP A 632 21.89 35.38 4.27
CA ASP A 632 21.27 35.34 5.60
C ASP A 632 22.28 34.76 6.60
N VAL A 633 22.58 35.52 7.65
CA VAL A 633 23.58 35.20 8.67
C VAL A 633 23.02 35.60 10.02
N HIS A 634 22.44 34.64 10.73
CA HIS A 634 21.97 34.83 12.10
C HIS A 634 23.02 34.38 13.12
N GLY A 635 23.91 35.31 13.47
CA GLY A 635 24.91 35.18 14.52
C GLY A 635 25.45 36.56 14.95
N ASN A 636 25.33 36.90 16.24
CA ASN A 636 25.72 38.23 16.74
C ASN A 636 27.23 38.50 16.59
N ASN A 637 27.55 39.74 16.18
CA ASN A 637 28.88 40.36 16.00
C ASN A 637 29.63 40.08 14.68
N LEU A 638 29.22 40.77 13.61
CA LEU A 638 30.17 41.32 12.63
C LEU A 638 30.05 42.86 12.59
N LEU A 639 30.80 43.52 13.47
CA LEU A 639 31.02 44.98 13.41
C LEU A 639 32.12 45.30 12.39
N ALA A 640 31.77 45.34 11.10
CA ALA A 640 32.54 46.02 10.07
C ALA A 640 31.66 46.29 8.83
N PRO A 641 31.58 47.53 8.30
CA PRO A 641 30.93 47.77 7.02
C PRO A 641 31.85 47.30 5.89
N VAL A 642 31.35 46.44 5.00
CA VAL A 642 31.96 46.25 3.68
C VAL A 642 31.48 47.40 2.79
N GLU A 643 32.34 48.38 2.57
CA GLU A 643 32.09 49.46 1.62
C GLU A 643 32.12 48.93 0.18
N SER A 644 30.99 48.46 -0.34
CA SER A 644 30.81 48.31 -1.79
C SER A 644 30.31 49.64 -2.37
N SER A 645 31.10 50.23 -3.25
CA SER A 645 30.77 51.49 -3.95
C SER A 645 29.60 51.32 -4.93
N GLY A 646 28.38 51.66 -4.52
CA GLY A 646 27.18 51.67 -5.38
C GLY A 646 25.88 51.82 -4.55
N PRO A 647 24.85 52.56 -5.02
CA PRO A 647 23.83 53.08 -4.11
C PRO A 647 22.56 52.21 -3.95
N ALA A 648 22.34 51.70 -2.73
CA ALA A 648 21.04 51.75 -2.02
C ALA A 648 21.18 51.20 -0.59
N ARG A 649 20.81 51.98 0.44
CA ARG A 649 20.83 51.56 1.85
C ARG A 649 19.56 50.78 2.25
N PRO A 650 19.67 49.90 3.26
CA PRO A 650 18.64 49.72 4.27
C PRO A 650 19.05 50.33 5.63
N SER A 651 18.08 50.64 6.47
CA SER A 651 18.22 51.37 7.75
C SER A 651 18.31 50.45 8.98
N ILE A 652 19.01 50.93 10.01
CA ILE A 652 19.26 50.25 11.30
C ILE A 652 18.19 50.67 12.33
N HIS A 653 17.74 49.73 13.17
CA HIS A 653 17.17 50.02 14.49
C HIS A 653 17.90 49.19 15.55
N ASP A 654 18.36 49.85 16.60
CA ASP A 654 19.15 49.27 17.71
C ASP A 654 18.46 49.56 19.05
N SER A 655 18.48 48.57 19.96
CA SER A 655 18.29 48.77 21.41
C SER A 655 18.73 47.52 22.19
N SER A 656 20.03 47.45 22.46
CA SER A 656 20.59 46.73 23.63
C SER A 656 20.17 47.42 24.97
N PRO A 657 20.50 46.95 26.20
CA PRO A 657 21.51 45.94 26.58
C PRO A 657 21.18 44.98 27.76
N THR A 658 21.98 43.91 27.93
CA THR A 658 22.91 43.72 29.10
C THR A 658 23.61 42.34 29.09
N LYS A 659 24.72 42.25 29.84
CA LYS A 659 25.71 41.16 30.00
C LYS A 659 26.29 41.31 31.44
N PRO A 660 27.25 40.51 31.96
CA PRO A 660 27.67 39.12 31.68
C PRO A 660 28.00 38.28 32.97
N ALA A 661 28.38 37.00 32.82
CA ALA A 661 29.52 36.31 33.50
C ALA A 661 29.59 34.85 32.98
N LYS A 662 30.67 34.28 32.40
CA LYS A 662 32.11 34.14 32.70
C LYS A 662 32.48 33.21 33.87
N ASN A 663 33.01 32.03 33.51
CA ASN A 663 34.07 31.18 34.12
C ASN A 663 33.69 29.68 33.93
N GLY A 664 34.60 28.71 33.69
CA GLY A 664 36.06 28.73 33.52
C GLY A 664 36.55 27.39 32.92
N LYS A 665 37.79 27.34 32.43
CA LYS A 665 38.37 26.21 31.67
C LYS A 665 38.82 25.04 32.58
N HIS A 666 38.99 23.83 32.02
CA HIS A 666 40.26 23.08 32.10
C HIS A 666 40.36 21.93 31.06
N HIS A 667 41.60 21.55 30.70
CA HIS A 667 41.97 20.57 29.65
C HIS A 667 42.19 19.14 30.18
N GLY A 668 42.11 18.10 29.33
CA GLY A 668 42.63 16.75 29.63
C GLY A 668 42.57 15.70 28.50
N ARG A 669 43.68 15.48 27.80
CA ARG A 669 43.85 14.64 26.57
C ARG A 669 43.50 13.13 26.69
N ILE A 670 42.90 12.62 25.60
CA ILE A 670 43.08 11.33 24.89
C ILE A 670 44.11 10.32 25.46
N ARG A 671 43.71 9.03 25.57
CA ARG A 671 44.57 7.87 25.27
C ARG A 671 43.80 6.65 24.74
N THR A 672 44.36 6.01 23.72
CA THR A 672 43.91 4.77 23.06
C THR A 672 44.14 3.52 23.92
N ILE A 673 43.29 2.49 23.78
CA ILE A 673 43.55 1.12 24.27
C ILE A 673 43.26 0.09 23.16
N LEU A 674 44.17 -0.86 22.96
CA LEU A 674 44.01 -2.04 22.09
C LEU A 674 43.38 -3.22 22.86
N PHE A 675 42.70 -4.12 22.15
CA PHE A 675 42.58 -5.53 22.55
C PHE A 675 42.81 -6.49 21.36
N ARG A 676 43.27 -7.72 21.65
CA ARG A 676 43.76 -8.72 20.67
C ARG A 676 43.64 -10.13 21.29
N SER A 677 43.48 -11.18 20.46
CA SER A 677 43.37 -12.64 20.78
C SER A 677 41.93 -13.20 20.76
N ARG A 678 41.66 -14.45 20.35
CA ARG A 678 42.53 -15.50 19.75
C ARG A 678 41.74 -16.58 18.98
N ASN A 679 42.37 -17.08 17.92
CA ASN A 679 42.31 -18.40 17.27
C ASN A 679 41.37 -19.49 17.83
N TYR A 680 40.70 -20.19 16.90
CA TYR A 680 40.81 -21.65 16.77
C TYR A 680 41.03 -22.03 15.29
N LYS A 681 41.87 -23.05 15.05
CA LYS A 681 42.03 -23.74 13.76
C LYS A 681 41.80 -25.23 14.00
N ILE A 682 40.93 -25.85 13.22
CA ILE A 682 40.84 -27.31 13.09
C ILE A 682 41.47 -27.68 11.75
N ASN A 683 42.23 -28.77 11.70
CA ASN A 683 42.97 -29.21 10.52
C ASN A 683 42.45 -30.57 10.05
N CYS A 684 42.37 -30.78 8.74
CA CYS A 684 41.75 -31.95 8.14
C CYS A 684 42.71 -33.14 8.08
N ARG A 685 42.40 -34.22 8.81
CA ARG A 685 42.58 -35.64 8.44
C ARG A 685 42.15 -36.55 9.60
N ASP A 686 41.68 -37.74 9.25
CA ASP A 686 41.34 -38.91 10.10
C ASP A 686 39.85 -39.16 10.41
N ALA A 687 39.10 -39.64 9.40
CA ALA A 687 37.82 -40.35 9.58
C ALA A 687 37.44 -41.27 8.39
N LEU A 688 38.14 -42.41 8.28
CA LEU A 688 37.74 -43.69 7.65
C LEU A 688 37.38 -43.81 6.13
N PRO A 689 37.40 -45.05 5.57
CA PRO A 689 37.24 -45.36 4.14
C PRO A 689 35.90 -46.08 3.81
N ASP A 690 35.89 -46.85 2.72
CA ASP A 690 34.90 -47.85 2.30
C ASP A 690 33.69 -47.39 1.45
N PHE A 691 33.99 -47.00 0.21
CA PHE A 691 33.09 -47.25 -0.91
C PHE A 691 32.96 -48.78 -1.16
N LYS A 692 31.87 -49.38 -0.67
CA LYS A 692 31.35 -50.66 -1.22
C LYS A 692 29.87 -50.55 -1.55
N CYS A 693 29.56 -50.86 -2.80
CA CYS A 693 28.22 -50.85 -3.37
C CYS A 693 27.30 -51.84 -2.62
N ILE A 694 26.19 -51.35 -2.07
CA ILE A 694 25.11 -52.18 -1.53
C ILE A 694 23.81 -51.86 -2.28
N MET A 695 23.47 -52.71 -3.24
CA MET A 695 22.11 -52.81 -3.77
C MET A 695 21.19 -53.34 -2.66
N ALA A 696 20.41 -52.46 -2.03
CA ALA A 696 19.43 -52.87 -1.03
C ALA A 696 18.15 -53.42 -1.71
N PRO A 697 17.69 -54.64 -1.40
CA PRO A 697 16.53 -55.24 -2.06
C PRO A 697 15.20 -54.69 -1.52
N SER A 698 14.13 -54.99 -2.27
CA SER A 698 12.72 -54.57 -2.12
C SER A 698 12.04 -54.77 -0.75
N HIS A 699 12.72 -55.35 0.23
CA HIS A 699 12.28 -55.48 1.62
C HIS A 699 12.14 -54.12 2.34
N LYS A 700 13.08 -53.18 2.16
CA LYS A 700 13.03 -51.88 2.87
C LYS A 700 11.80 -51.04 2.50
N LEU A 701 11.34 -51.10 1.25
CA LEU A 701 10.12 -50.40 0.80
C LEU A 701 8.86 -50.93 1.50
N ALA A 702 8.83 -52.22 1.84
CA ALA A 702 7.72 -52.82 2.60
C ALA A 702 7.75 -52.45 4.08
N GLN A 703 8.93 -52.28 4.69
CA GLN A 703 9.04 -51.77 6.07
C GLN A 703 8.64 -50.29 6.17
N PHE A 704 9.02 -49.46 5.19
CA PHE A 704 8.69 -48.03 5.17
C PHE A 704 7.17 -47.75 5.01
N LEU A 705 6.42 -48.66 4.37
CA LEU A 705 5.01 -48.45 3.99
C LEU A 705 4.00 -49.31 4.78
N CYS A 706 4.41 -50.08 5.78
CA CYS A 706 3.51 -50.99 6.52
C CYS A 706 3.84 -51.10 8.02
N PHE A 707 3.54 -50.05 8.80
CA PHE A 707 3.47 -50.17 10.26
C PHE A 707 2.09 -50.70 10.70
N LYS A 708 1.97 -52.02 10.86
CA LYS A 708 0.76 -52.62 11.47
C LYS A 708 0.78 -52.47 12.98
N GLY A 709 -0.21 -51.78 13.53
CA GLY A 709 -0.44 -51.72 14.98
C GLY A 709 -0.58 -53.11 15.60
N ARG A 710 0.17 -53.37 16.68
CA ARG A 710 0.03 -54.58 17.52
C ARG A 710 -0.98 -54.32 18.64
N LYS A 711 -2.11 -55.02 18.62
CA LYS A 711 -2.95 -55.19 19.81
C LYS A 711 -2.28 -56.17 20.79
N GLY A 712 -2.46 -55.90 22.08
CA GLY A 712 -1.64 -56.47 23.15
C GLY A 712 -1.78 -57.96 23.45
N CYS A 713 -0.91 -58.40 24.37
CA CYS A 713 -1.11 -59.54 25.24
C CYS A 713 -0.56 -59.20 26.64
N THR A 714 -1.18 -59.81 27.64
CA THR A 714 -1.04 -59.54 29.08
C THR A 714 0.15 -60.25 29.72
N HIS A 715 0.81 -59.63 30.72
CA HIS A 715 0.74 -60.09 32.12
C HIS A 715 1.61 -59.28 33.13
N ASN A 716 0.91 -58.74 34.14
CA ASN A 716 1.16 -58.79 35.59
C ASN A 716 2.54 -58.57 36.25
N HIS A 717 2.48 -57.73 37.30
CA HIS A 717 3.20 -57.80 38.59
C HIS A 717 4.71 -57.53 38.61
N ARG A 718 5.21 -56.47 39.28
CA ARG A 718 5.06 -56.23 40.74
C ARG A 718 5.33 -54.77 41.17
N GLN A 719 4.73 -54.41 42.31
CA GLN A 719 4.94 -53.21 43.12
C GLN A 719 6.42 -52.90 43.43
N ALA A 720 6.75 -51.60 43.49
CA ALA A 720 7.27 -50.96 44.72
C ALA A 720 7.20 -49.43 44.61
N ASP A 721 6.75 -48.82 45.71
CA ASP A 721 6.74 -47.41 46.11
C ASP A 721 8.09 -46.69 45.86
N SER A 722 8.18 -45.36 45.72
CA SER A 722 7.63 -44.34 46.64
C SER A 722 7.89 -42.89 46.17
N ASP A 723 7.08 -41.98 46.73
CA ASP A 723 7.39 -40.58 47.11
C ASP A 723 7.55 -39.43 46.09
N ARG A 724 6.68 -38.42 46.34
CA ARG A 724 6.82 -36.95 46.15
C ARG A 724 6.77 -36.40 44.73
N GLY A 725 5.78 -35.55 44.50
CA GLY A 725 5.76 -34.64 43.36
C GLY A 725 6.28 -33.25 43.75
N ASP A 726 6.40 -32.39 42.75
CA ASP A 726 6.00 -30.99 42.88
C ASP A 726 5.53 -30.48 41.52
N SER A 727 4.84 -29.35 41.50
CA SER A 727 4.47 -28.66 40.26
C SER A 727 5.67 -27.98 39.63
N ASP A 728 5.88 -28.10 38.31
CA ASP A 728 5.58 -26.98 37.41
C ASP A 728 5.70 -27.30 35.91
N ARG A 729 5.14 -26.36 35.12
CA ARG A 729 5.08 -26.26 33.66
C ARG A 729 6.34 -26.75 32.90
N ALA A 730 6.13 -27.65 31.93
CA ALA A 730 7.06 -27.91 30.83
C ALA A 730 6.43 -27.56 29.47
N SER A 731 7.26 -27.14 28.53
CA SER A 731 6.93 -26.69 27.18
C SER A 731 6.08 -27.69 26.39
N ALA A 732 5.11 -27.15 25.63
CA ALA A 732 4.42 -27.89 24.58
C ALA A 732 5.22 -27.81 23.27
N ASP A 733 6.35 -28.53 23.22
CA ASP A 733 7.01 -28.84 21.94
C ASP A 733 6.22 -29.97 21.26
N SER A 734 5.18 -29.59 20.51
CA SER A 734 4.42 -30.53 19.70
C SER A 734 5.08 -30.71 18.33
N GLU A 735 6.02 -31.65 18.23
CA GLU A 735 6.38 -32.23 16.94
C GLU A 735 5.11 -32.76 16.27
N SER A 736 4.76 -32.19 15.11
CA SER A 736 3.54 -32.53 14.37
C SER A 736 3.75 -33.79 13.53
N ASP A 737 3.75 -34.95 14.19
CA ASP A 737 3.87 -36.26 13.56
C ASP A 737 2.62 -36.55 12.69
N MET A 738 2.68 -36.12 11.42
CA MET A 738 1.60 -36.27 10.45
C MET A 738 1.36 -37.76 10.14
N PRO A 739 0.14 -38.29 10.28
CA PRO A 739 -0.12 -39.72 10.11
C PRO A 739 0.10 -40.14 8.65
N LEU A 740 1.17 -40.92 8.42
CA LEU A 740 1.54 -41.49 7.13
C LEU A 740 0.33 -42.18 6.46
N GLN A 741 0.00 -41.75 5.24
CA GLN A 741 -1.07 -42.37 4.46
C GLN A 741 -0.66 -43.79 4.02
N VAL A 742 -1.42 -44.80 4.44
CA VAL A 742 -1.14 -46.20 4.09
C VAL A 742 -1.68 -46.51 2.68
N PHE A 743 -0.83 -46.36 1.68
CA PHE A 743 -1.17 -46.66 0.28
C PHE A 743 -1.31 -48.17 0.00
N ARG A 744 -2.31 -48.54 -0.80
CA ARG A 744 -2.58 -49.94 -1.12
C ARG A 744 -1.53 -50.50 -2.10
N LYS A 745 -0.88 -51.60 -1.71
CA LYS A 745 -0.10 -52.41 -2.66
C LYS A 745 -1.05 -53.31 -3.47
N PHE A 746 -1.08 -53.12 -4.79
CA PHE A 746 -1.86 -53.94 -5.71
C PHE A 746 -1.07 -55.14 -6.21
N SER A 747 -1.75 -56.26 -6.49
CA SER A 747 -1.16 -57.41 -7.17
C SER A 747 -1.13 -57.20 -8.69
N LYS A 748 -0.18 -57.86 -9.38
CA LYS A 748 -0.09 -57.82 -10.85
C LYS A 748 -1.39 -58.28 -11.52
N ALA A 749 -2.02 -59.33 -10.97
CA ALA A 749 -3.29 -59.86 -11.48
C ALA A 749 -4.43 -58.82 -11.40
N GLN A 750 -4.52 -58.05 -10.31
CA GLN A 750 -5.51 -56.97 -10.19
C GLN A 750 -5.28 -55.86 -11.23
N LEU A 751 -4.02 -55.46 -11.45
CA LEU A 751 -3.71 -54.42 -12.43
C LEU A 751 -3.92 -54.88 -13.88
N ILE A 752 -3.56 -56.13 -14.20
CA ILE A 752 -3.90 -56.78 -15.48
C ILE A 752 -5.41 -56.82 -15.70
N HIS A 753 -6.19 -57.21 -14.70
CA HIS A 753 -7.65 -57.26 -14.84
C HIS A 753 -8.24 -55.85 -15.03
N ALA A 754 -7.81 -54.88 -14.22
CA ALA A 754 -8.29 -53.51 -14.28
C ALA A 754 -7.96 -52.78 -15.59
N SER A 755 -6.81 -53.06 -16.19
CA SER A 755 -6.36 -52.44 -17.46
C SER A 755 -6.79 -53.21 -18.71
N ASN A 756 -7.62 -54.26 -18.58
CA ASN A 756 -7.94 -55.20 -19.65
C ASN A 756 -6.68 -55.76 -20.34
N ASN A 757 -5.82 -56.40 -19.56
CA ASN A 757 -4.54 -56.97 -19.97
C ASN A 757 -3.57 -55.97 -20.64
N PHE A 758 -3.61 -54.71 -20.19
CA PHE A 758 -2.84 -53.60 -20.77
C PHE A 758 -3.08 -53.44 -22.28
N SER A 759 -4.33 -53.62 -22.74
CA SER A 759 -4.70 -53.40 -24.14
C SER A 759 -4.26 -52.00 -24.61
N ASP A 760 -3.83 -51.89 -25.87
CA ASP A 760 -3.55 -50.59 -26.49
C ASP A 760 -4.83 -49.72 -26.56
N ASP A 761 -6.04 -50.30 -26.53
CA ASP A 761 -7.31 -49.55 -26.43
C ASP A 761 -7.42 -48.74 -25.12
N ASN A 762 -6.79 -49.23 -24.04
CA ASN A 762 -6.77 -48.59 -22.73
C ASN A 762 -5.53 -47.71 -22.52
N LYS A 763 -4.67 -47.55 -23.53
CA LYS A 763 -3.39 -46.85 -23.39
C LYS A 763 -3.57 -45.36 -23.59
N ILE A 764 -3.54 -44.62 -22.48
CA ILE A 764 -3.78 -43.17 -22.44
C ILE A 764 -2.51 -42.32 -22.58
N GLY A 765 -1.32 -42.92 -22.53
CA GLY A 765 -0.07 -42.20 -22.79
C GLY A 765 1.19 -43.07 -22.77
N VAL A 766 2.29 -42.51 -23.28
CA VAL A 766 3.63 -43.07 -23.18
C VAL A 766 4.57 -41.96 -22.72
N GLY A 767 5.21 -42.14 -21.56
CA GLY A 767 6.21 -41.24 -21.00
C GLY A 767 7.61 -41.84 -21.05
N SER A 768 8.60 -41.05 -20.67
CA SER A 768 10.01 -41.48 -20.54
C SER A 768 10.21 -42.65 -19.57
N ALA A 769 9.35 -42.75 -18.55
CA ALA A 769 9.39 -43.76 -17.50
C ALA A 769 8.42 -44.94 -17.70
N GLY A 770 7.66 -45.03 -18.80
CA GLY A 770 6.74 -46.15 -19.04
C GLY A 770 5.45 -45.79 -19.80
N SER A 771 4.55 -46.77 -19.95
CA SER A 771 3.22 -46.56 -20.56
C SER A 771 2.15 -46.37 -19.49
N VAL A 772 1.19 -45.47 -19.74
CA VAL A 772 0.07 -45.19 -18.83
C VAL A 772 -1.21 -45.74 -19.43
N TYR A 773 -1.95 -46.49 -18.62
CA TYR A 773 -3.20 -47.15 -19.01
C TYR A 773 -4.37 -46.66 -18.15
N TYR A 774 -5.53 -46.46 -18.77
CA TYR A 774 -6.81 -46.41 -18.09
C TYR A 774 -7.12 -47.78 -17.48
N GLY A 775 -7.83 -47.78 -16.36
CA GLY A 775 -8.41 -48.99 -15.81
C GLY A 775 -9.49 -48.70 -14.77
N ILE A 776 -10.16 -49.77 -14.34
CA ILE A 776 -11.19 -49.72 -13.29
C ILE A 776 -10.75 -50.62 -12.14
N LEU A 777 -10.46 -50.03 -10.98
CA LEU A 777 -10.12 -50.73 -9.74
C LEU A 777 -11.20 -50.49 -8.68
N ASP A 778 -11.79 -51.57 -8.17
CA ASP A 778 -12.83 -51.54 -7.12
C ASP A 778 -14.00 -50.57 -7.45
N GLY A 779 -14.38 -50.49 -8.74
CA GLY A 779 -15.45 -49.60 -9.24
C GLY A 779 -15.02 -48.14 -9.48
N ARG A 780 -13.72 -47.81 -9.35
CA ARG A 780 -13.17 -46.46 -9.55
C ARG A 780 -12.29 -46.39 -10.78
N GLU A 781 -12.43 -45.33 -11.57
CA GLU A 781 -11.52 -45.00 -12.68
C GLU A 781 -10.12 -44.65 -12.15
N VAL A 782 -9.09 -45.24 -12.76
CA VAL A 782 -7.68 -45.05 -12.38
C VAL A 782 -6.76 -44.87 -13.58
N ALA A 783 -5.65 -44.19 -13.37
CA ALA A 783 -4.51 -44.20 -14.27
C ALA A 783 -3.41 -45.13 -13.70
N ILE A 784 -2.95 -46.09 -14.51
CA ILE A 784 -1.93 -47.08 -14.14
C ILE A 784 -0.69 -46.83 -14.99
N LYS A 785 0.31 -46.14 -14.43
CA LYS A 785 1.64 -45.93 -15.02
C LYS A 785 2.45 -47.20 -14.80
N TRP A 786 2.77 -47.94 -15.86
CA TRP A 786 3.46 -49.25 -15.80
C TRP A 786 4.86 -49.18 -16.41
N THR A 787 5.84 -49.71 -15.68
CA THR A 787 7.27 -49.63 -15.99
C THR A 787 7.94 -51.00 -15.87
N TYR A 788 8.61 -51.44 -16.94
CA TYR A 788 9.50 -52.60 -16.93
C TYR A 788 10.91 -52.13 -16.56
N VAL A 789 11.50 -52.71 -15.52
CA VAL A 789 12.83 -52.32 -15.04
C VAL A 789 13.89 -52.91 -15.96
N THR A 790 14.54 -52.06 -16.76
CA THR A 790 15.74 -52.46 -17.47
C THR A 790 16.96 -52.41 -16.53
N ARG A 791 18.07 -53.08 -16.87
CA ARG A 791 19.27 -53.18 -15.99
C ARG A 791 19.98 -51.84 -15.69
N LYS A 792 19.45 -50.70 -16.16
CA LYS A 792 19.97 -49.35 -15.88
C LYS A 792 19.12 -48.70 -14.78
N GLY A 793 19.66 -48.59 -13.57
CA GLY A 793 18.91 -48.18 -12.36
C GLY A 793 18.31 -46.77 -12.31
N PHE A 794 18.30 -46.01 -13.41
CA PHE A 794 17.71 -44.67 -13.49
C PHE A 794 16.18 -44.70 -13.35
N GLU A 795 15.51 -45.63 -14.03
CA GLU A 795 14.06 -45.85 -13.97
C GLU A 795 13.58 -46.17 -12.54
N TYR A 796 14.42 -46.84 -11.75
CA TYR A 796 14.14 -47.16 -10.35
C TYR A 796 14.21 -45.92 -9.45
N GLY A 797 15.21 -45.03 -9.67
CA GLY A 797 15.34 -43.79 -8.91
C GLY A 797 14.12 -42.89 -9.05
N ALA A 798 13.67 -42.67 -10.29
CA ALA A 798 12.49 -41.85 -10.56
C ALA A 798 11.20 -42.42 -9.94
N PHE A 799 10.98 -43.73 -10.02
CA PHE A 799 9.83 -44.39 -9.38
C PHE A 799 9.84 -44.24 -7.85
N ILE A 800 11.03 -44.31 -7.23
CA ILE A 800 11.18 -44.12 -5.78
C ILE A 800 10.93 -42.66 -5.38
N ALA A 801 11.49 -41.68 -6.11
CA ALA A 801 11.25 -40.26 -5.87
C ALA A 801 9.77 -39.87 -6.02
N GLU A 802 9.09 -40.42 -7.04
CA GLU A 802 7.67 -40.18 -7.28
C GLU A 802 6.80 -40.75 -6.15
N ILE A 803 7.07 -41.98 -5.67
CA ILE A 803 6.38 -42.54 -4.51
C ILE A 803 6.69 -41.76 -3.23
N GLN A 804 7.97 -41.46 -2.95
CA GLN A 804 8.36 -40.72 -1.74
C GLN A 804 7.66 -39.37 -1.67
N THR A 805 7.58 -38.65 -2.78
CA THR A 805 6.88 -37.37 -2.87
C THR A 805 5.37 -37.54 -2.71
N LEU A 806 4.75 -38.40 -3.53
CA LEU A 806 3.29 -38.63 -3.50
C LEU A 806 2.76 -39.22 -2.19
N CYS A 807 3.61 -39.82 -1.35
CA CYS A 807 3.20 -40.27 -0.02
C CYS A 807 3.02 -39.15 1.01
N HIS A 808 3.68 -38.00 0.80
CA HIS A 808 3.71 -36.89 1.77
C HIS A 808 2.90 -35.66 1.32
N VAL A 809 2.40 -35.65 0.07
CA VAL A 809 1.60 -34.53 -0.47
C VAL A 809 0.12 -34.90 -0.62
N ASN A 810 -0.77 -34.02 -0.17
CA ASN A 810 -2.21 -34.16 -0.38
C ASN A 810 -2.85 -32.78 -0.57
N HIS A 811 -2.98 -32.37 -1.83
CA HIS A 811 -3.53 -31.06 -2.18
C HIS A 811 -4.44 -31.18 -3.41
N LYS A 812 -5.47 -30.31 -3.51
CA LYS A 812 -6.48 -30.37 -4.59
C LYS A 812 -5.87 -30.23 -5.99
N ASN A 813 -4.77 -29.49 -6.10
CA ASN A 813 -4.04 -29.20 -7.34
C ASN A 813 -2.78 -30.08 -7.55
N LEU A 814 -2.66 -31.21 -6.84
CA LEU A 814 -1.65 -32.24 -7.11
C LEU A 814 -2.36 -33.57 -7.40
N VAL A 815 -1.81 -34.38 -8.31
CA VAL A 815 -2.41 -35.69 -8.65
C VAL A 815 -2.29 -36.65 -7.48
N ARG A 816 -3.41 -37.21 -7.04
CA ARG A 816 -3.46 -38.08 -5.86
C ARG A 816 -3.17 -39.53 -6.22
N MET A 817 -2.15 -40.08 -5.57
CA MET A 817 -1.84 -41.51 -5.58
C MET A 817 -2.95 -42.32 -4.88
N LEU A 818 -3.21 -43.52 -5.38
CA LEU A 818 -4.16 -44.50 -4.81
C LEU A 818 -3.45 -45.76 -4.31
N GLY A 819 -2.31 -46.08 -4.91
CA GLY A 819 -1.49 -47.22 -4.55
C GLY A 819 -0.40 -47.51 -5.58
N PHE A 820 0.26 -48.64 -5.42
CA PHE A 820 1.41 -49.01 -6.25
C PHE A 820 1.53 -50.53 -6.42
N HIS A 821 2.34 -50.93 -7.39
CA HIS A 821 2.88 -52.26 -7.54
C HIS A 821 4.41 -52.16 -7.59
N ALA A 822 5.11 -53.08 -6.92
CA ALA A 822 6.56 -53.09 -6.90
C ALA A 822 7.10 -54.51 -6.70
N THR A 823 7.99 -54.91 -7.62
CA THR A 823 8.75 -56.15 -7.66
C THR A 823 10.19 -55.86 -8.10
N CYS A 824 11.05 -56.88 -8.23
CA CYS A 824 12.43 -56.67 -8.69
C CYS A 824 12.57 -56.32 -10.19
N SER A 825 11.52 -56.50 -11.00
CA SER A 825 11.56 -56.34 -12.46
C SER A 825 10.44 -55.45 -13.03
N GLU A 826 9.40 -55.15 -12.23
CA GLU A 826 8.20 -54.46 -12.68
C GLU A 826 7.67 -53.53 -11.58
N HIS A 827 7.34 -52.32 -11.98
CA HIS A 827 6.77 -51.27 -11.13
C HIS A 827 5.49 -50.72 -11.75
N ALA A 828 4.55 -50.32 -10.91
CA ALA A 828 3.42 -49.52 -11.34
C ALA A 828 3.00 -48.51 -10.29
N LEU A 829 2.56 -47.34 -10.75
CA LEU A 829 1.93 -46.32 -9.92
C LEU A 829 0.45 -46.22 -10.32
N VAL A 830 -0.44 -46.26 -9.34
CA VAL A 830 -1.88 -46.16 -9.52
C VAL A 830 -2.34 -44.81 -8.97
N CYS A 831 -2.80 -43.93 -9.86
CA CYS A 831 -3.30 -42.60 -9.54
C CYS A 831 -4.78 -42.46 -9.91
N GLU A 832 -5.41 -41.38 -9.46
CA GLU A 832 -6.73 -41.00 -9.97
C GLU A 832 -6.68 -40.70 -11.49
N TYR A 833 -7.74 -41.08 -12.20
CA TYR A 833 -7.85 -40.81 -13.63
C TYR A 833 -8.22 -39.33 -13.89
N MET A 834 -7.59 -38.74 -14.91
CA MET A 834 -7.72 -37.33 -15.27
C MET A 834 -8.39 -37.22 -16.64
N ASN A 835 -9.72 -37.07 -16.65
CA ASN A 835 -10.57 -37.28 -17.84
C ASN A 835 -10.20 -36.39 -19.05
N ASN A 836 -9.62 -35.20 -18.83
CA ASN A 836 -9.24 -34.26 -19.88
C ASN A 836 -7.73 -34.33 -20.24
N CYS A 837 -7.01 -35.36 -19.82
CA CYS A 837 -5.59 -35.59 -20.14
C CYS A 837 -4.69 -34.39 -19.74
N SER A 838 -3.57 -34.18 -20.44
CA SER A 838 -2.64 -33.08 -20.14
C SER A 838 -3.03 -31.75 -20.80
N LEU A 839 -2.64 -30.65 -20.16
CA LEU A 839 -2.78 -29.30 -20.70
C LEU A 839 -2.10 -29.16 -22.07
N PHE A 840 -0.90 -29.72 -22.25
CA PHE A 840 -0.19 -29.74 -23.54
C PHE A 840 -1.06 -30.37 -24.64
N TYR A 841 -1.68 -31.52 -24.36
CA TYR A 841 -2.55 -32.19 -25.33
C TYR A 841 -3.77 -31.33 -25.68
N GLN A 842 -4.46 -30.79 -24.67
CA GLN A 842 -5.65 -29.97 -24.88
C GLN A 842 -5.35 -28.64 -25.60
N LEU A 843 -4.22 -28.00 -25.30
CA LEU A 843 -3.84 -26.69 -25.82
C LEU A 843 -3.26 -26.77 -27.25
N HIS A 844 -2.40 -27.75 -27.51
CA HIS A 844 -1.57 -27.81 -28.73
C HIS A 844 -1.97 -28.90 -29.72
N THR A 845 -2.46 -30.04 -29.24
CA THR A 845 -2.75 -31.22 -30.09
C THR A 845 -4.23 -31.30 -30.44
N PHE A 846 -5.10 -31.41 -29.44
CA PHE A 846 -6.56 -31.47 -29.62
C PHE A 846 -7.17 -30.09 -29.87
N LYS A 847 -6.56 -29.02 -29.33
CA LYS A 847 -7.00 -27.61 -29.46
C LYS A 847 -8.45 -27.43 -28.97
N SER A 848 -8.68 -27.83 -27.73
CA SER A 848 -9.99 -27.94 -27.09
C SER A 848 -10.82 -26.67 -27.10
N SER A 849 -12.12 -26.80 -27.33
CA SER A 849 -13.08 -25.68 -27.29
C SER A 849 -13.22 -25.05 -25.90
N ALA A 850 -13.02 -25.81 -24.81
CA ALA A 850 -13.04 -25.27 -23.45
C ALA A 850 -11.86 -24.33 -23.16
N LEU A 851 -10.69 -24.58 -23.77
CA LEU A 851 -9.52 -23.69 -23.67
C LEU A 851 -9.58 -22.49 -24.62
N ILE A 852 -10.76 -22.19 -25.20
CA ILE A 852 -11.06 -20.94 -25.91
C ILE A 852 -11.58 -19.85 -24.94
N SER A 853 -11.84 -20.19 -23.67
CA SER A 853 -12.16 -19.21 -22.62
C SER A 853 -10.90 -18.73 -21.90
N TRP A 854 -10.71 -17.39 -21.82
CA TRP A 854 -9.66 -16.78 -21.00
C TRP A 854 -9.83 -17.15 -19.52
N THR A 855 -11.06 -17.10 -19.00
CA THR A 855 -11.43 -17.56 -17.66
C THR A 855 -10.90 -18.95 -17.35
N THR A 856 -11.04 -19.90 -18.29
CA THR A 856 -10.57 -21.28 -18.11
C THR A 856 -9.04 -21.37 -18.08
N ARG A 857 -8.34 -20.59 -18.91
CA ARG A 857 -6.87 -20.53 -18.91
C ARG A 857 -6.31 -19.91 -17.62
N LEU A 858 -6.91 -18.81 -17.17
CA LEU A 858 -6.55 -18.14 -15.92
C LEU A 858 -6.84 -19.04 -14.69
N LYS A 859 -7.94 -19.81 -14.71
CA LYS A 859 -8.21 -20.84 -13.67
C LYS A 859 -7.09 -21.88 -13.63
N VAL A 860 -6.67 -22.41 -14.78
CA VAL A 860 -5.59 -23.40 -14.88
C VAL A 860 -4.27 -22.83 -14.37
N ALA A 861 -3.94 -21.58 -14.69
CA ALA A 861 -2.77 -20.89 -14.13
C ALA A 861 -2.82 -20.83 -12.59
N LEU A 862 -3.92 -20.34 -12.02
CA LEU A 862 -4.11 -20.22 -10.56
C LEU A 862 -4.12 -21.57 -9.84
N ASP A 863 -4.72 -22.61 -10.44
CA ASP A 863 -4.69 -23.97 -9.91
C ASP A 863 -3.24 -24.51 -9.84
N VAL A 864 -2.41 -24.25 -10.87
CA VAL A 864 -1.00 -24.67 -10.87
C VAL A 864 -0.16 -23.86 -9.87
N ALA A 865 -0.36 -22.54 -9.77
CA ALA A 865 0.30 -21.71 -8.76
C ALA A 865 0.08 -22.25 -7.34
N ARG A 866 -1.17 -22.54 -6.97
CA ARG A 866 -1.54 -23.15 -5.68
C ARG A 866 -0.94 -24.53 -5.48
N GLY A 867 -0.74 -25.29 -6.56
CA GLY A 867 -0.03 -26.56 -6.53
C GLY A 867 1.44 -26.40 -6.15
N MET A 868 2.14 -25.42 -6.73
CA MET A 868 3.56 -25.15 -6.43
C MET A 868 3.76 -24.48 -5.07
N GLU A 869 2.92 -23.52 -4.71
CA GLU A 869 2.93 -22.86 -3.39
C GLU A 869 2.83 -23.91 -2.26
N TYR A 870 1.93 -24.89 -2.40
CA TYR A 870 1.85 -26.02 -1.46
C TYR A 870 3.17 -26.81 -1.37
N LEU A 871 3.79 -27.15 -2.51
CA LEU A 871 5.05 -27.90 -2.54
C LEU A 871 6.22 -27.11 -1.93
N HIS A 872 6.32 -25.82 -2.21
CA HIS A 872 7.47 -25.01 -1.79
C HIS A 872 7.34 -24.49 -0.36
N GLU A 873 6.16 -24.01 0.05
CA GLU A 873 6.00 -23.35 1.35
C GLU A 873 5.51 -24.30 2.45
N PHE A 874 4.57 -25.18 2.11
CA PHE A 874 3.79 -25.96 3.08
C PHE A 874 4.26 -27.41 3.27
N THR A 875 5.33 -27.84 2.61
CA THR A 875 5.98 -29.14 2.87
C THR A 875 7.26 -28.98 3.69
N ARG A 876 7.54 -29.96 4.56
CA ARG A 876 8.79 -30.10 5.31
C ARG A 876 9.24 -31.56 5.24
N PRO A 877 10.43 -31.88 4.69
CA PRO A 877 11.33 -30.98 3.95
C PRO A 877 10.66 -30.32 2.73
N GLN A 878 11.21 -29.19 2.25
CA GLN A 878 10.69 -28.47 1.08
C GLN A 878 10.87 -29.30 -0.19
N ILE A 879 9.82 -29.43 -1.01
CA ILE A 879 9.82 -30.28 -2.22
C ILE A 879 9.90 -29.43 -3.48
N VAL A 880 10.97 -29.58 -4.27
CA VAL A 880 11.08 -29.00 -5.62
C VAL A 880 10.66 -30.06 -6.64
N HIS A 881 9.79 -29.72 -7.58
CA HIS A 881 9.25 -30.66 -8.56
C HIS A 881 10.28 -31.03 -9.64
N GLY A 882 11.03 -30.06 -10.17
CA GLY A 882 12.13 -30.23 -11.10
C GLY A 882 11.76 -30.49 -12.57
N ASP A 883 10.48 -30.49 -12.94
CA ASP A 883 10.03 -30.69 -14.33
C ASP A 883 8.61 -30.13 -14.57
N VAL A 884 8.36 -28.91 -14.08
CA VAL A 884 7.09 -28.20 -14.27
C VAL A 884 6.91 -27.81 -15.73
N LYS A 885 5.92 -28.42 -16.40
CA LYS A 885 5.62 -28.21 -17.83
C LYS A 885 4.16 -28.56 -18.14
N SER A 886 3.62 -28.04 -19.24
CA SER A 886 2.21 -28.26 -19.63
C SER A 886 1.86 -29.73 -19.92
N ALA A 887 2.84 -30.59 -20.22
CA ALA A 887 2.61 -32.03 -20.35
C ALA A 887 2.40 -32.75 -19.00
N ASN A 888 2.94 -32.20 -17.92
CA ASN A 888 2.84 -32.72 -16.55
C ASN A 888 1.69 -32.09 -15.74
N ILE A 889 0.95 -31.15 -16.34
CA ILE A 889 -0.26 -30.57 -15.77
C ILE A 889 -1.46 -31.32 -16.36
N LEU A 890 -2.16 -32.08 -15.53
CA LEU A 890 -3.32 -32.88 -15.92
C LEU A 890 -4.62 -32.18 -15.54
N LEU A 891 -5.67 -32.40 -16.33
CA LEU A 891 -6.96 -31.75 -16.22
C LEU A 891 -8.06 -32.76 -15.89
N ASP A 892 -8.81 -32.52 -14.82
CA ASP A 892 -9.97 -33.34 -14.48
C ASP A 892 -11.22 -32.95 -15.29
N LYS A 893 -12.32 -33.69 -15.12
CA LYS A 893 -13.62 -33.44 -15.78
C LYS A 893 -14.18 -32.02 -15.58
N SER A 894 -13.73 -31.28 -14.57
CA SER A 894 -14.15 -29.92 -14.22
C SER A 894 -13.14 -28.85 -14.65
N TRP A 895 -12.15 -29.21 -15.47
CA TRP A 895 -11.04 -28.35 -15.87
C TRP A 895 -10.26 -27.80 -14.67
N THR A 896 -10.19 -28.55 -13.56
CA THR A 896 -9.26 -28.24 -12.48
C THR A 896 -7.91 -28.85 -12.79
N ALA A 897 -6.87 -28.03 -12.68
CA ALA A 897 -5.51 -28.42 -13.02
C ALA A 897 -4.80 -29.07 -11.82
N LYS A 898 -4.05 -30.13 -12.11
CA LYS A 898 -3.24 -30.86 -11.13
C LYS A 898 -1.85 -31.14 -11.66
N ILE A 899 -0.83 -30.87 -10.85
CA ILE A 899 0.57 -31.20 -11.15
C ILE A 899 0.81 -32.72 -10.95
N ALA A 900 1.53 -33.34 -11.87
CA ALA A 900 1.81 -34.78 -11.94
C ALA A 900 3.27 -35.07 -12.35
N ASP A 901 3.68 -36.34 -12.27
CA ASP A 901 5.01 -36.84 -12.67
C ASP A 901 6.18 -36.34 -11.79
N PHE A 902 6.09 -36.66 -10.49
CA PHE A 902 7.11 -36.32 -9.47
C PHE A 902 8.40 -37.17 -9.56
N GLY A 903 8.67 -37.79 -10.71
CA GLY A 903 9.85 -38.64 -10.91
C GLY A 903 11.19 -37.90 -10.91
N SER A 904 11.16 -36.57 -11.06
CA SER A 904 12.33 -35.68 -11.00
C SER A 904 12.41 -34.87 -9.70
N SER A 905 11.49 -35.10 -8.75
CA SER A 905 11.33 -34.25 -7.58
C SER A 905 12.38 -34.51 -6.49
N VAL A 906 12.79 -33.44 -5.83
CA VAL A 906 13.87 -33.43 -4.84
C VAL A 906 13.37 -32.80 -3.54
N HIS A 907 13.66 -33.47 -2.43
CA HIS A 907 13.38 -33.00 -1.07
C HIS A 907 14.62 -32.27 -0.59
N LEU A 908 14.53 -30.95 -0.38
CA LEU A 908 15.65 -30.13 0.06
C LEU A 908 15.88 -30.31 1.57
N PRO A 909 17.12 -30.56 2.02
CA PRO A 909 17.44 -30.66 3.45
C PRO A 909 17.20 -29.32 4.16
N GLU A 910 16.89 -29.38 5.46
CA GLU A 910 16.58 -28.20 6.27
C GLU A 910 17.83 -27.35 6.58
N ASP A 911 19.04 -27.92 6.46
CA ASP A 911 20.32 -27.23 6.63
C ASP A 911 20.77 -26.54 5.32
N GLU A 912 20.67 -25.21 5.29
CA GLU A 912 20.97 -24.35 4.11
C GLU A 912 22.44 -24.41 3.62
N GLU A 913 23.38 -24.97 4.40
CA GLU A 913 24.82 -24.99 4.08
C GLU A 913 25.25 -26.04 3.03
N SER A 914 24.32 -26.86 2.52
CA SER A 914 24.68 -28.04 1.73
C SER A 914 24.60 -27.85 0.19
N ASP A 915 25.75 -27.67 -0.47
CA ASP A 915 25.93 -27.50 -1.93
C ASP A 915 25.61 -28.77 -2.74
N HIS A 916 24.34 -29.17 -2.73
CA HIS A 916 23.80 -30.33 -3.45
C HIS A 916 23.67 -30.07 -4.95
N ARG A 917 24.77 -30.28 -5.68
CA ARG A 917 24.77 -30.27 -7.16
C ARG A 917 24.36 -31.62 -7.71
N GLN A 918 23.46 -31.62 -8.70
CA GLN A 918 22.94 -32.83 -9.33
C GLN A 918 23.10 -32.79 -10.86
N VAL A 919 22.98 -33.95 -11.51
CA VAL A 919 22.88 -33.98 -12.98
C VAL A 919 21.63 -33.22 -13.40
N VAL A 920 21.76 -32.26 -14.32
CA VAL A 920 20.62 -31.49 -14.83
C VAL A 920 19.64 -32.42 -15.53
N GLY A 921 18.45 -32.55 -14.96
CA GLY A 921 17.32 -33.32 -15.49
C GLY A 921 16.10 -32.43 -15.65
N GLY A 922 15.18 -32.83 -16.54
CA GLY A 922 13.99 -32.06 -16.90
C GLY A 922 13.89 -31.83 -18.41
N THR A 923 12.85 -31.12 -18.83
CA THR A 923 12.50 -30.98 -20.26
C THR A 923 13.05 -29.69 -20.88
N MET A 924 13.83 -29.84 -21.97
CA MET A 924 14.37 -28.71 -22.73
C MET A 924 13.24 -27.78 -23.21
N GLY A 925 13.41 -26.47 -23.01
CA GLY A 925 12.35 -25.46 -23.19
C GLY A 925 11.61 -25.07 -21.90
N TYR A 926 11.78 -25.81 -20.80
CA TYR A 926 11.26 -25.47 -19.47
C TYR A 926 12.37 -25.35 -18.41
N LEU A 927 13.60 -25.73 -18.76
CA LEU A 927 14.76 -25.68 -17.87
C LEU A 927 15.25 -24.23 -17.67
N ALA A 928 15.36 -23.83 -16.41
CA ALA A 928 15.82 -22.51 -16.01
C ALA A 928 17.32 -22.29 -16.36
N PRO A 929 17.73 -21.15 -16.96
CA PRO A 929 19.11 -20.89 -17.36
C PRO A 929 20.13 -20.99 -16.21
N GLU A 930 19.75 -20.57 -15.00
CA GLU A 930 20.60 -20.69 -13.82
C GLU A 930 20.77 -22.14 -13.37
N TYR A 931 19.77 -23.00 -13.56
CA TYR A 931 19.85 -24.41 -13.18
C TYR A 931 20.79 -25.16 -14.13
N ILE A 932 20.68 -24.89 -15.44
CA ILE A 932 21.56 -25.45 -16.47
C ILE A 932 23.03 -25.08 -16.23
N SER A 933 23.29 -23.86 -15.74
CA SER A 933 24.66 -23.36 -15.53
C SER A 933 25.26 -23.70 -14.15
N SER A 934 24.45 -23.76 -13.10
CA SER A 934 24.91 -24.05 -11.72
C SER A 934 24.85 -25.52 -11.32
N ASN A 935 24.08 -26.34 -12.04
CA ASN A 935 23.67 -27.70 -11.64
C ASN A 935 22.92 -27.76 -10.29
N ARG A 936 22.41 -26.63 -9.79
CA ARG A 936 21.66 -26.53 -8.52
C ARG A 936 20.17 -26.38 -8.78
N LEU A 937 19.39 -27.41 -8.42
CA LEU A 937 17.93 -27.34 -8.49
C LEU A 937 17.40 -26.52 -7.30
N THR A 938 16.44 -25.63 -7.55
CA THR A 938 15.84 -24.74 -6.54
C THR A 938 14.37 -24.48 -6.86
N THR A 939 13.60 -23.98 -5.90
CA THR A 939 12.21 -23.53 -6.12
C THR A 939 12.10 -22.51 -7.27
N LYS A 940 13.09 -21.63 -7.44
CA LYS A 940 13.17 -20.65 -8.54
C LYS A 940 13.30 -21.28 -9.94
N ALA A 941 13.75 -22.54 -10.03
CA ALA A 941 13.76 -23.28 -11.29
C ALA A 941 12.37 -23.79 -11.68
N ASP A 942 11.55 -24.24 -10.71
CA ASP A 942 10.14 -24.56 -10.92
C ASP A 942 9.34 -23.30 -11.32
N VAL A 943 9.61 -22.16 -10.67
CA VAL A 943 9.01 -20.85 -11.03
C VAL A 943 9.26 -20.52 -12.50
N TYR A 944 10.45 -20.78 -13.03
CA TYR A 944 10.74 -20.59 -14.45
C TYR A 944 9.90 -21.51 -15.35
N GLY A 945 9.84 -22.81 -15.04
CA GLY A 945 9.03 -23.78 -15.78
C GLY A 945 7.54 -23.41 -15.80
N TYR A 946 7.02 -22.90 -14.67
CA TYR A 946 5.68 -22.33 -14.57
C TYR A 946 5.51 -21.07 -15.43
N GLY A 947 6.47 -20.14 -15.43
CA GLY A 947 6.48 -18.97 -16.32
C GLY A 947 6.35 -19.35 -17.80
N ILE A 948 7.04 -20.41 -18.24
CA ILE A 948 6.88 -20.97 -19.59
C ILE A 948 5.45 -21.48 -19.82
N VAL A 949 4.86 -22.21 -18.86
CA VAL A 949 3.44 -22.65 -18.94
C VAL A 949 2.48 -21.47 -19.07
N LEU A 950 2.73 -20.36 -18.36
CA LEU A 950 1.93 -19.14 -18.52
C LEU A 950 2.05 -18.55 -19.92
N LEU A 951 3.25 -18.50 -20.50
CA LEU A 951 3.44 -18.05 -21.89
C LEU A 951 2.75 -18.97 -22.92
N GLU A 952 2.70 -20.29 -22.67
CA GLU A 952 1.92 -21.22 -23.49
C GLU A 952 0.41 -20.94 -23.36
N LEU A 953 -0.11 -20.71 -22.15
CA LEU A 953 -1.50 -20.35 -21.89
C LEU A 953 -1.88 -18.99 -22.51
N LEU A 954 -0.99 -18.00 -22.48
CA LEU A 954 -1.21 -16.69 -23.11
C LEU A 954 -1.29 -16.79 -24.63
N SER A 955 -0.28 -17.41 -25.24
CA SER A 955 -0.05 -17.32 -26.69
C SER A 955 -0.56 -18.50 -27.51
N GLY A 956 -0.87 -19.63 -26.88
CA GLY A 956 -1.17 -20.88 -27.57
C GLY A 956 0.01 -21.49 -28.33
N ARG A 957 1.22 -20.94 -28.18
CA ARG A 957 2.46 -21.45 -28.78
C ARG A 957 3.12 -22.49 -27.86
N LYS A 958 3.92 -23.37 -28.44
CA LYS A 958 4.73 -24.35 -27.68
C LYS A 958 5.98 -23.67 -27.11
N ALA A 959 6.47 -24.17 -25.97
CA ALA A 959 7.72 -23.71 -25.36
C ALA A 959 8.92 -23.68 -26.33
N LEU A 960 9.01 -24.68 -27.20
CA LEU A 960 9.93 -24.74 -28.35
C LEU A 960 9.12 -24.97 -29.62
N GLN A 961 9.29 -24.09 -30.62
CA GLN A 961 8.63 -24.18 -31.92
C GLN A 961 9.65 -23.96 -33.04
N ARG A 962 9.57 -24.78 -34.08
CA ARG A 962 10.24 -24.54 -35.36
C ARG A 962 9.16 -24.10 -36.35
N ASP A 963 9.30 -22.90 -36.89
CA ASP A 963 8.46 -22.45 -38.00
C ASP A 963 8.94 -23.14 -39.30
N GLU A 964 8.08 -23.20 -40.33
CA GLU A 964 8.21 -24.18 -41.43
C GLU A 964 9.54 -24.07 -42.22
N ASP A 965 10.16 -22.89 -42.26
CA ASP A 965 11.52 -22.64 -42.80
C ASP A 965 12.48 -21.96 -41.79
N GLY A 966 12.12 -21.95 -40.50
CA GLY A 966 12.80 -21.17 -39.45
C GLY A 966 13.79 -21.94 -38.56
N PRO A 967 14.64 -21.24 -37.78
CA PRO A 967 15.34 -21.85 -36.66
C PRO A 967 14.37 -22.40 -35.60
N LEU A 968 14.88 -23.20 -34.67
CA LEU A 968 14.12 -23.58 -33.48
C LEU A 968 14.11 -22.39 -32.52
N CYS A 969 12.96 -21.74 -32.34
CA CYS A 969 12.79 -20.56 -31.50
C CYS A 969 12.20 -20.96 -30.14
N HIS A 970 12.62 -20.27 -29.08
CA HIS A 970 12.07 -20.41 -27.75
C HIS A 970 10.88 -19.45 -27.55
N ILE A 971 9.85 -19.85 -26.81
CA ILE A 971 8.65 -19.04 -26.61
C ILE A 971 8.95 -17.65 -26.00
N THR A 972 9.98 -17.56 -25.16
CA THR A 972 10.42 -16.28 -24.56
C THR A 972 10.98 -15.32 -25.60
N GLU A 973 11.57 -15.79 -26.71
CA GLU A 973 12.13 -14.92 -27.77
C GLU A 973 11.02 -14.23 -28.59
N VAL A 974 9.80 -14.77 -28.57
CA VAL A 974 8.67 -14.33 -29.39
C VAL A 974 7.61 -13.59 -28.54
N VAL A 975 7.33 -14.08 -27.34
CA VAL A 975 6.19 -13.63 -26.53
C VAL A 975 6.58 -12.56 -25.51
N VAL A 976 7.74 -12.69 -24.85
CA VAL A 976 8.20 -11.78 -23.80
C VAL A 976 8.49 -10.35 -24.31
N PRO A 977 9.18 -10.14 -25.46
CA PRO A 977 9.41 -8.79 -25.98
C PRO A 977 8.11 -8.02 -26.20
N ASN A 978 7.08 -8.66 -26.77
CA ASN A 978 5.77 -8.05 -26.99
C ASN A 978 5.04 -7.69 -25.69
N ILE A 979 5.18 -8.49 -24.63
CA ILE A 979 4.61 -8.16 -23.31
C ILE A 979 5.34 -6.98 -22.68
N ILE A 980 6.68 -6.99 -22.68
CA ILE A 980 7.53 -5.88 -22.19
C ILE A 980 7.25 -4.60 -22.99
N GLU A 981 7.03 -4.70 -24.30
CA GLU A 981 6.63 -3.59 -25.17
C GLU A 981 5.21 -3.05 -24.88
N GLY A 982 4.43 -3.68 -23.99
CA GLY A 982 3.05 -3.32 -23.69
C GLY A 982 2.04 -3.77 -24.77
N LYS A 983 2.51 -4.56 -25.75
CA LYS A 983 1.75 -5.07 -26.89
C LYS A 983 1.12 -6.43 -26.57
N ILE A 984 0.57 -6.59 -25.36
CA ILE A 984 0.02 -7.85 -24.84
C ILE A 984 -0.95 -8.49 -25.84
N CYS A 985 -1.83 -7.69 -26.47
CA CYS A 985 -2.78 -8.15 -27.49
C CYS A 985 -2.14 -8.88 -28.69
N GLN A 986 -0.87 -8.61 -29.02
CA GLN A 986 -0.12 -9.27 -30.10
C GLN A 986 0.50 -10.61 -29.66
N SER A 987 0.62 -10.80 -28.33
CA SER A 987 1.09 -12.03 -27.68
C SER A 987 -0.02 -13.03 -27.42
N LEU A 988 -1.30 -12.64 -27.51
CA LEU A 988 -2.44 -13.50 -27.21
C LEU A 988 -2.67 -14.55 -28.30
N ASP A 989 -3.17 -15.71 -27.88
CA ASP A 989 -3.56 -16.81 -28.76
C ASP A 989 -4.62 -16.36 -29.78
N PRO A 990 -4.31 -16.35 -31.10
CA PRO A 990 -5.22 -15.84 -32.13
C PRO A 990 -6.46 -16.71 -32.34
N ARG A 991 -6.56 -17.87 -31.67
CA ARG A 991 -7.77 -18.71 -31.63
C ARG A 991 -8.82 -18.20 -30.66
N LEU A 992 -8.46 -17.28 -29.76
CA LEU A 992 -9.37 -16.74 -28.74
C LEU A 992 -9.94 -15.39 -29.18
N PRO A 993 -11.16 -15.03 -28.73
CA PRO A 993 -11.63 -13.67 -28.84
C PRO A 993 -10.71 -12.74 -28.03
N VAL A 994 -10.65 -11.46 -28.42
CA VAL A 994 -10.01 -10.43 -27.60
C VAL A 994 -10.68 -10.43 -26.21
N PRO A 995 -9.92 -10.45 -25.09
CA PRO A 995 -10.49 -10.48 -23.75
C PRO A 995 -11.52 -9.37 -23.54
N ALA A 996 -12.60 -9.66 -22.81
CA ALA A 996 -13.49 -8.61 -22.32
C ALA A 996 -12.73 -7.65 -21.38
N HIS A 997 -13.23 -6.44 -21.15
CA HIS A 997 -12.49 -5.43 -20.38
C HIS A 997 -12.02 -5.92 -18.99
N PHE A 998 -12.87 -6.65 -18.27
CA PHE A 998 -12.55 -7.26 -16.97
C PHE A 998 -11.58 -8.44 -17.08
N GLU A 999 -11.63 -9.22 -18.17
CA GLU A 999 -10.68 -10.32 -18.43
C GLU A 999 -9.30 -9.80 -18.85
N MET A 1000 -9.25 -8.65 -19.54
CA MET A 1000 -8.00 -8.06 -20.05
C MET A 1000 -7.05 -7.67 -18.91
N ILE A 1001 -7.58 -7.27 -17.75
CA ILE A 1001 -6.78 -7.01 -16.54
C ILE A 1001 -6.11 -8.32 -16.10
N ALA A 1002 -6.89 -9.39 -15.91
CA ALA A 1002 -6.37 -10.69 -15.50
C ALA A 1002 -5.40 -11.33 -16.51
N VAL A 1003 -5.65 -11.16 -17.80
CA VAL A 1003 -4.75 -11.59 -18.87
C VAL A 1003 -3.46 -10.77 -18.88
N ALA A 1004 -3.51 -9.47 -18.52
CA ALA A 1004 -2.31 -8.64 -18.37
C ALA A 1004 -1.51 -9.01 -17.12
N ASP A 1005 -2.15 -9.25 -15.98
CA ASP A 1005 -1.48 -9.73 -14.76
C ASP A 1005 -0.76 -11.07 -15.01
N MET A 1006 -1.46 -12.04 -15.63
CA MET A 1006 -0.85 -13.30 -16.05
C MET A 1006 0.32 -13.08 -17.04
N ALA A 1007 0.25 -12.07 -17.91
CA ALA A 1007 1.32 -11.74 -18.86
C ALA A 1007 2.57 -11.17 -18.16
N TYR A 1008 2.42 -10.21 -17.25
CA TYR A 1008 3.55 -9.66 -16.50
C TYR A 1008 4.14 -10.69 -15.53
N LEU A 1009 3.31 -11.45 -14.81
CA LEU A 1009 3.77 -12.55 -13.96
C LEU A 1009 4.57 -13.60 -14.76
N ALA A 1010 4.16 -13.91 -15.99
CA ALA A 1010 4.90 -14.81 -16.86
C ALA A 1010 6.30 -14.26 -17.21
N VAL A 1011 6.43 -12.95 -17.46
CA VAL A 1011 7.72 -12.28 -17.71
C VAL A 1011 8.62 -12.35 -16.48
N ASP A 1012 8.09 -12.02 -15.30
CA ASP A 1012 8.84 -12.04 -14.04
C ASP A 1012 9.33 -13.45 -13.69
N CYS A 1013 8.50 -14.47 -13.94
CA CYS A 1013 8.85 -15.88 -13.72
C CYS A 1013 9.99 -16.36 -14.64
N VAL A 1014 10.04 -15.91 -15.91
CA VAL A 1014 11.06 -16.33 -16.89
C VAL A 1014 12.32 -15.46 -16.90
N HIS A 1015 12.51 -14.60 -15.89
CA HIS A 1015 13.70 -13.78 -15.76
C HIS A 1015 15.00 -14.62 -15.73
N ILE A 1016 16.11 -14.12 -16.29
CA ILE A 1016 17.37 -14.90 -16.43
C ILE A 1016 18.07 -15.12 -15.07
N GLN A 1017 18.01 -14.14 -14.18
CA GLN A 1017 18.55 -14.22 -12.81
C GLN A 1017 17.47 -14.72 -11.85
N ALA A 1018 17.80 -15.72 -11.02
CA ALA A 1018 16.88 -16.34 -10.07
C ALA A 1018 16.40 -15.41 -8.94
N GLU A 1019 17.27 -14.50 -8.48
CA GLU A 1019 16.97 -13.55 -7.42
C GLU A 1019 15.81 -12.61 -7.78
N LYS A 1020 15.63 -12.29 -9.06
CA LYS A 1020 14.62 -11.34 -9.56
C LYS A 1020 13.28 -12.00 -9.90
N LYS A 1021 13.19 -13.34 -9.89
CA LYS A 1021 11.93 -14.05 -10.05
C LYS A 1021 11.08 -13.90 -8.79
N PRO A 1022 9.73 -13.89 -8.87
CA PRO A 1022 8.85 -13.84 -7.70
C PRO A 1022 9.10 -15.01 -6.74
N ALA A 1023 8.75 -14.86 -5.46
CA ALA A 1023 8.75 -16.00 -4.54
C ALA A 1023 7.60 -16.97 -4.88
N PRO A 1024 7.68 -18.25 -4.49
CA PRO A 1024 6.60 -19.21 -4.76
C PRO A 1024 5.24 -18.79 -4.20
N TYR A 1025 5.20 -18.16 -3.02
CA TYR A 1025 3.98 -17.61 -2.43
C TYR A 1025 3.42 -16.39 -3.19
N ASP A 1026 4.26 -15.59 -3.86
CA ASP A 1026 3.81 -14.42 -4.62
C ASP A 1026 2.99 -14.82 -5.86
N LEU A 1027 3.21 -16.02 -6.42
CA LEU A 1027 2.56 -16.50 -7.65
C LEU A 1027 1.03 -16.52 -7.56
N CYS A 1028 0.49 -16.82 -6.38
CA CYS A 1028 -0.94 -16.81 -6.12
C CYS A 1028 -1.52 -15.40 -5.96
N SER A 1029 -0.68 -14.41 -5.63
CA SER A 1029 -1.06 -12.99 -5.51
C SER A 1029 -0.92 -12.20 -6.82
N GLY A 1030 -0.02 -12.65 -7.71
CA GLY A 1030 0.17 -12.11 -9.05
C GLY A 1030 -0.88 -12.53 -10.09
N LEU A 1031 -1.92 -13.26 -9.66
CA LEU A 1031 -3.09 -13.60 -10.49
C LEU A 1031 -4.36 -13.13 -9.75
N PRO A 1032 -5.30 -12.43 -10.42
CA PRO A 1032 -6.47 -11.89 -9.74
C PRO A 1032 -7.43 -13.00 -9.33
N GLN A 1033 -7.74 -13.04 -8.03
CA GLN A 1033 -8.64 -14.06 -7.48
C GLN A 1033 -10.13 -13.67 -7.59
N GLU A 1034 -10.42 -12.38 -7.79
CA GLU A 1034 -11.79 -11.82 -7.87
C GLU A 1034 -12.51 -12.18 -9.19
N CYS A 1035 -11.81 -12.60 -10.24
CA CYS A 1035 -12.43 -13.11 -11.46
C CYS A 1035 -13.05 -14.53 -11.31
N PHE A 1036 -13.00 -15.13 -10.12
CA PHE A 1036 -13.38 -16.52 -9.84
C PHE A 1036 -14.35 -16.71 -8.67
N SER A 1037 -14.84 -15.62 -8.08
CA SER A 1037 -15.81 -15.61 -6.97
C SER A 1037 -17.26 -15.45 -7.47
#